data_AF-V8AP01-F1
#
_entry.id   AF-V8AP01-F1
#
_cell.length_a   1.000
_cell.length_b   1.000
_cell.length_c   1.000
_cell.angle_alpha   90.00
_cell.angle_beta   90.00
_cell.angle_gamma   90.00
#
_symmetry.space_group_name_H-M   'P 1'
#
loop_
_entity.id
_entity.type
_entity.pdbx_description
1 polymer ?
#
loop_
_entity_poly.entity_id
_entity_poly.type
_entity_poly.pdbx_seq_one_letter_code
_entity_poly.pdbx_strand_id
1 'polypeptide(L)'
;MKINKKYITPLLIAGTILTLTVVGEKADAAVLTGNVDTSGAVTGTAGATYYSTNSWKDMLDTYQSVTPTAASNHTIYFDVVGDVAGNTSIGGSGYSSTTNTNSGVSIVEGKSLSINGNGHMLYLDTDTNYTTAGSGSGAGGGTIRGPFRVPNAGVSNSTTLAVKNASITNNITGGIFQSAGTGGSAPTFVYEDVTVTNGAPRAGAQPIRNDNGKILFYGTNTFNIQQDNNMTSVGLTGADNQGEWIQGGKWVEVVTGTTTLNQNWGYDQPYYTYYNNSHTMKVDDSAQLVWNLNDTYCMYYDDGNSGPMVWDIGNNAAFDIKGTAATAARYSGGWFYAVANNSWTVNIGNNGRLAVTTGGGRINVNGFTGTGVVKWNVGQNATLLLNNLKTSGSLVYGNPGAGSGITLDDPKVVTLNTLGGSVFDPTVNSSNNFPITIAGNGLRTHTSTTAAVFDANLPDLVTPNQNNLSTGDIWYRQNTGTITGLGANASSALVPNNYSSADLTGMKTAKYISWYQPIGFWMDAAKSSMARSFNISLNPNDSNGTPADSSWSNLINGNETQTLVVGDDRGQAPNFNLSVTMMQNNFADNIDYYWSNPGNPADNKTLGTGLAVSIASVTSDTSLPSFISMANAGQNYTLTAPQTSGIKIKAKNTLLTQTGTPSGTFKYTIADGPA
;
A
#
# COMPACT_ATOMS: atom_id res chain seq x y z
N MET A 1 -47.39 -52.00 41.43
CA MET A 1 -47.88 -51.24 40.26
C MET A 1 -47.84 -52.19 39.05
N LYS A 2 -49.00 -52.58 38.48
CA LYS A 2 -49.08 -53.49 37.32
C LYS A 2 -49.09 -52.64 36.04
N ILE A 3 -47.98 -52.64 35.29
CA ILE A 3 -47.91 -51.91 34.01
C ILE A 3 -48.72 -52.69 32.98
N ASN A 4 -49.69 -52.00 32.36
CA ASN A 4 -50.65 -52.57 31.44
C ASN A 4 -49.98 -52.88 30.09
N LYS A 5 -50.10 -54.13 29.60
CA LYS A 5 -49.42 -54.62 28.39
C LYS A 5 -49.70 -53.78 27.12
N LYS A 6 -50.81 -53.03 27.08
CA LYS A 6 -51.16 -52.13 25.97
C LYS A 6 -50.20 -50.94 25.79
N TYR A 7 -49.40 -50.59 26.79
CA TYR A 7 -48.45 -49.46 26.71
C TYR A 7 -47.00 -49.91 26.56
N ILE A 8 -46.70 -51.21 26.61
CA ILE A 8 -45.32 -51.72 26.50
C ILE A 8 -44.85 -51.67 25.04
N THR A 9 -45.73 -52.02 24.09
CA THR A 9 -45.40 -52.05 22.65
C THR A 9 -45.16 -50.66 22.05
N PRO A 10 -45.98 -49.61 22.33
CA PRO A 10 -45.69 -48.26 21.85
C PRO A 10 -44.44 -47.65 22.49
N LEU A 11 -44.14 -47.98 23.76
CA LEU A 11 -42.96 -47.45 24.46
C LEU A 11 -41.65 -48.09 23.96
N LEU A 12 -41.69 -49.38 23.61
CA LEU A 12 -40.57 -50.07 22.96
C LEU A 12 -40.34 -49.55 21.55
N ILE A 13 -41.40 -49.31 20.77
CA ILE A 13 -41.27 -48.75 19.41
C ILE A 13 -40.78 -47.30 19.47
N ALA A 14 -41.33 -46.47 20.37
CA ALA A 14 -40.86 -45.10 20.58
C ALA A 14 -39.42 -45.06 21.12
N GLY A 15 -39.04 -45.99 22.01
CA GLY A 15 -37.67 -46.13 22.51
C GLY A 15 -36.69 -46.60 21.42
N THR A 16 -37.12 -47.47 20.51
CA THR A 16 -36.31 -47.96 19.38
C THR A 16 -36.19 -46.91 18.27
N ILE A 17 -37.25 -46.13 18.02
CA ILE A 17 -37.22 -44.99 17.11
C ILE A 17 -36.35 -43.87 17.70
N LEU A 18 -36.41 -43.62 19.02
CA LEU A 18 -35.53 -42.65 19.68
C LEU A 18 -34.07 -43.09 19.63
N THR A 19 -33.74 -44.37 19.85
CA THR A 19 -32.36 -44.87 19.67
C THR A 19 -31.93 -44.87 18.20
N LEU A 20 -32.83 -45.08 17.24
CA LEU A 20 -32.53 -44.96 15.80
C LEU A 20 -32.36 -43.49 15.35
N THR A 21 -32.99 -42.51 16.01
CA THR A 21 -32.78 -41.07 15.72
C THR A 21 -31.64 -40.44 16.52
N VAL A 22 -31.17 -41.07 17.60
CA VAL A 22 -30.10 -40.54 18.48
C VAL A 22 -28.74 -41.20 18.22
N VAL A 23 -28.69 -42.31 17.48
CA VAL A 23 -27.44 -42.85 16.93
C VAL A 23 -27.29 -42.28 15.52
N GLY A 24 -26.72 -41.07 15.41
CA GLY A 24 -26.18 -40.60 14.14
C GLY A 24 -25.19 -41.65 13.64
N GLU A 25 -25.47 -42.23 12.47
CA GLU A 25 -24.59 -43.20 11.83
C GLU A 25 -23.19 -42.60 11.75
N LYS A 26 -22.22 -43.20 12.46
CA LYS A 26 -20.83 -43.13 12.05
C LYS A 26 -20.72 -43.95 10.78
N ALA A 27 -21.06 -43.37 9.64
CA ALA A 27 -20.76 -43.98 8.35
C ALA A 27 -19.24 -44.18 8.26
N ASP A 28 -18.80 -45.43 8.11
CA ASP A 28 -17.44 -45.73 7.69
C ASP A 28 -17.23 -45.07 6.32
N ALA A 29 -16.21 -44.24 6.21
CA ALA A 29 -15.97 -43.44 5.03
C ALA A 29 -15.76 -44.28 3.76
N ALA A 30 -16.22 -43.73 2.64
CA ALA A 30 -16.26 -44.40 1.35
C ALA A 30 -15.52 -43.58 0.30
N VAL A 31 -14.83 -44.28 -0.62
CA VAL A 31 -14.31 -43.66 -1.85
C VAL A 31 -15.51 -43.10 -2.64
N LEU A 32 -15.48 -41.81 -2.91
CA LEU A 32 -16.59 -41.11 -3.56
C LEU A 32 -16.81 -41.61 -4.99
N THR A 33 -18.07 -41.65 -5.41
CA THR A 33 -18.42 -41.91 -6.81
C THR A 33 -18.22 -40.64 -7.63
N GLY A 34 -17.43 -40.73 -8.70
CA GLY A 34 -17.14 -39.59 -9.57
C GLY A 34 -18.27 -39.26 -10.53
N ASN A 35 -18.48 -37.97 -10.77
CA ASN A 35 -19.41 -37.41 -11.75
C ASN A 35 -18.64 -36.76 -12.90
N VAL A 36 -19.12 -36.87 -14.14
CA VAL A 36 -18.50 -36.21 -15.29
C VAL A 36 -19.06 -34.80 -15.44
N ASP A 37 -18.19 -33.79 -15.36
CA ASP A 37 -18.51 -32.41 -15.64
C ASP A 37 -18.58 -32.19 -17.15
N THR A 38 -19.76 -32.42 -17.73
CA THR A 38 -19.96 -32.33 -19.18
C THR A 38 -19.73 -30.93 -19.77
N SER A 39 -19.86 -29.89 -18.96
CA SER A 39 -19.80 -28.48 -19.41
C SER A 39 -18.54 -27.74 -18.96
N GLY A 40 -17.83 -28.25 -17.95
CA GLY A 40 -16.76 -27.54 -17.27
C GLY A 40 -17.25 -26.57 -16.19
N ALA A 41 -18.54 -26.57 -15.84
CA ALA A 41 -19.11 -25.60 -14.90
C ALA A 41 -18.64 -25.78 -13.45
N VAL A 42 -18.22 -27.00 -13.06
CA VAL A 42 -17.78 -27.33 -11.70
C VAL A 42 -16.25 -27.31 -11.60
N THR A 43 -15.59 -27.84 -12.63
CA THR A 43 -14.14 -28.10 -12.64
C THR A 43 -13.35 -27.07 -13.45
N GLY A 44 -14.03 -26.25 -14.25
CA GLY A 44 -13.44 -25.43 -15.30
C GLY A 44 -13.01 -26.21 -16.54
N THR A 45 -13.17 -27.54 -16.57
CA THR A 45 -12.69 -28.42 -17.65
C THR A 45 -13.79 -29.39 -18.09
N ALA A 46 -14.33 -29.20 -19.29
CA ALA A 46 -15.35 -30.10 -19.83
C ALA A 46 -14.80 -31.53 -20.00
N GLY A 47 -15.56 -32.51 -19.52
CA GLY A 47 -15.19 -33.93 -19.51
C GLY A 47 -14.38 -34.38 -18.29
N ALA A 48 -14.02 -33.48 -17.37
CA ALA A 48 -13.31 -33.84 -16.14
C ALA A 48 -14.24 -34.56 -15.14
N THR A 49 -13.66 -35.42 -14.30
CA THR A 49 -14.39 -36.09 -13.23
C THR A 49 -14.27 -35.30 -11.92
N TYR A 50 -15.39 -35.05 -11.26
CA TYR A 50 -15.44 -34.43 -9.93
C TYR A 50 -16.14 -35.31 -8.89
N TYR A 51 -15.87 -35.04 -7.61
CA TYR A 51 -16.34 -35.83 -6.48
C TYR A 51 -17.00 -34.89 -5.46
N SER A 52 -18.32 -35.01 -5.31
CA SER A 52 -19.08 -34.20 -4.36
C SER A 52 -18.88 -34.68 -2.93
N THR A 53 -18.65 -33.76 -1.99
CA THR A 53 -18.27 -34.10 -0.62
C THR A 53 -18.62 -33.01 0.38
N ASN A 54 -18.78 -33.40 1.65
CA ASN A 54 -18.85 -32.51 2.81
C ASN A 54 -18.03 -33.06 4.00
N SER A 55 -17.05 -33.92 3.73
CA SER A 55 -16.28 -34.65 4.74
C SER A 55 -14.81 -34.75 4.36
N TRP A 56 -13.93 -34.42 5.30
CA TRP A 56 -12.49 -34.59 5.12
C TRP A 56 -12.11 -36.04 4.86
N LYS A 57 -12.70 -37.00 5.57
CA LYS A 57 -12.34 -38.41 5.43
C LYS A 57 -12.62 -38.92 4.01
N ASP A 58 -13.75 -38.51 3.41
CA ASP A 58 -14.11 -38.87 2.04
C ASP A 58 -13.15 -38.25 1.01
N MET A 59 -12.77 -36.98 1.19
CA MET A 59 -11.76 -36.34 0.34
C MET A 59 -10.43 -37.09 0.39
N LEU A 60 -9.97 -37.42 1.60
CA LEU A 60 -8.70 -38.10 1.83
C LEU A 60 -8.69 -39.51 1.23
N ASP A 61 -9.72 -40.32 1.49
CA ASP A 61 -9.85 -41.69 0.97
C ASP A 61 -9.96 -41.70 -0.56
N THR A 62 -10.70 -40.74 -1.12
CA THR A 62 -10.85 -40.57 -2.57
C THR A 62 -9.54 -40.19 -3.22
N TYR A 63 -8.79 -39.23 -2.64
CA TYR A 63 -7.47 -38.88 -3.15
C TYR A 63 -6.51 -40.07 -3.08
N GLN A 64 -6.56 -40.91 -2.04
CA GLN A 64 -5.69 -42.10 -1.98
C GLN A 64 -6.02 -43.12 -3.06
N SER A 65 -7.31 -43.34 -3.32
CA SER A 65 -7.79 -44.50 -4.08
C SER A 65 -7.98 -44.24 -5.57
N VAL A 66 -8.28 -42.99 -5.97
CA VAL A 66 -8.60 -42.66 -7.36
C VAL A 66 -7.36 -42.23 -8.14
N THR A 67 -7.15 -42.78 -9.34
CA THR A 67 -6.18 -42.25 -10.31
C THR A 67 -6.90 -41.36 -11.32
N PRO A 68 -6.63 -40.04 -11.35
CA PRO A 68 -7.29 -39.13 -12.28
C PRO A 68 -6.89 -39.44 -13.72
N THR A 69 -7.82 -39.27 -14.64
CA THR A 69 -7.59 -39.52 -16.07
C THR A 69 -6.97 -38.29 -16.74
N ALA A 70 -6.46 -38.45 -17.96
CA ALA A 70 -5.98 -37.35 -18.78
C ALA A 70 -7.08 -36.30 -19.06
N ALA A 71 -8.36 -36.71 -19.12
CA ALA A 71 -9.49 -35.80 -19.30
C ALA A 71 -9.67 -34.84 -18.11
N SER A 72 -9.21 -35.24 -16.91
CA SER A 72 -9.18 -34.37 -15.72
C SER A 72 -7.81 -33.69 -15.55
N ASN A 73 -6.95 -33.72 -16.57
CA ASN A 73 -5.58 -33.22 -16.52
C ASN A 73 -4.81 -33.71 -15.27
N HIS A 74 -4.93 -35.01 -14.96
CA HIS A 74 -4.34 -35.64 -13.79
C HIS A 74 -4.70 -34.96 -12.44
N THR A 75 -5.85 -34.28 -12.38
CA THR A 75 -6.36 -33.58 -11.19
C THR A 75 -7.57 -34.30 -10.60
N ILE A 76 -7.60 -34.45 -9.29
CA ILE A 76 -8.80 -34.85 -8.54
C ILE A 76 -9.59 -33.58 -8.18
N TYR A 77 -10.80 -33.44 -8.69
CA TYR A 77 -11.68 -32.32 -8.38
C TYR A 77 -12.65 -32.67 -7.27
N PHE A 78 -12.57 -31.97 -6.15
CA PHE A 78 -13.56 -32.05 -5.07
C PHE A 78 -14.55 -30.89 -5.21
N ASP A 79 -15.83 -31.22 -5.13
CA ASP A 79 -16.95 -30.28 -5.18
C ASP A 79 -17.64 -30.26 -3.82
N VAL A 80 -17.47 -29.18 -3.07
CA VAL A 80 -18.00 -29.10 -1.70
C VAL A 80 -19.48 -28.75 -1.77
N VAL A 81 -20.33 -29.60 -1.19
CA VAL A 81 -21.80 -29.46 -1.23
C VAL A 81 -22.42 -29.03 0.11
N GLY A 82 -21.58 -28.79 1.11
CA GLY A 82 -21.94 -28.34 2.44
C GLY A 82 -20.69 -28.11 3.29
N ASP A 83 -20.85 -27.44 4.42
CA ASP A 83 -19.72 -27.17 5.32
C ASP A 83 -19.04 -28.47 5.76
N VAL A 84 -17.70 -28.46 5.74
CA VAL A 84 -16.86 -29.62 6.05
C VAL A 84 -16.36 -29.50 7.49
N ALA A 85 -17.04 -30.19 8.40
CA ALA A 85 -16.69 -30.19 9.83
C ALA A 85 -15.29 -30.76 10.09
N GLY A 86 -14.67 -30.32 11.19
CA GLY A 86 -13.39 -30.84 11.66
C GLY A 86 -13.42 -32.35 11.86
N ASN A 87 -12.31 -33.03 11.60
CA ASN A 87 -12.22 -34.50 11.62
C ASN A 87 -10.89 -34.99 12.17
N THR A 88 -10.93 -36.08 12.95
CA THR A 88 -9.74 -36.76 13.49
C THR A 88 -8.76 -37.26 12.41
N SER A 89 -9.21 -37.47 11.17
CA SER A 89 -8.35 -37.82 10.04
C SER A 89 -7.35 -36.71 9.67
N ILE A 90 -7.58 -35.48 10.13
CA ILE A 90 -6.74 -34.30 9.82
C ILE A 90 -5.42 -34.27 10.62
N GLY A 91 -5.12 -35.23 11.51
CA GLY A 91 -3.70 -35.44 11.85
C GLY A 91 -3.30 -36.32 13.03
N GLY A 92 -1.97 -36.48 13.20
CA GLY A 92 -1.26 -36.68 14.49
C GLY A 92 -0.06 -37.65 14.48
N SER A 93 1.14 -37.12 14.82
CA SER A 93 2.50 -37.65 15.16
C SER A 93 3.57 -38.02 14.09
N GLY A 94 4.74 -37.36 14.21
CA GLY A 94 6.05 -37.84 13.77
C GLY A 94 6.47 -37.55 12.32
N TYR A 95 7.39 -36.60 12.13
CA TYR A 95 8.14 -36.43 10.87
C TYR A 95 9.09 -37.63 10.59
N SER A 96 9.39 -38.43 11.61
CA SER A 96 10.43 -39.48 11.58
C SER A 96 9.92 -40.90 11.84
N SER A 97 8.62 -41.12 12.04
CA SER A 97 8.07 -42.44 12.30
C SER A 97 7.41 -42.97 11.04
N THR A 98 8.06 -43.94 10.40
CA THR A 98 7.47 -44.78 9.34
C THR A 98 6.34 -45.69 9.86
N THR A 99 5.92 -45.53 11.12
CA THR A 99 5.04 -46.46 11.84
C THR A 99 3.76 -45.82 12.36
N ASN A 100 3.50 -44.54 12.09
CA ASN A 100 2.32 -43.89 12.63
C ASN A 100 1.11 -43.89 11.67
N THR A 101 -0.01 -44.42 12.13
CA THR A 101 -1.17 -44.83 11.34
C THR A 101 -2.34 -43.85 11.33
N ASN A 102 -2.19 -42.59 11.78
CA ASN A 102 -3.30 -41.63 11.87
C ASN A 102 -2.93 -40.19 11.43
N SER A 103 -2.50 -39.92 10.18
CA SER A 103 -2.02 -38.57 9.80
C SER A 103 -2.16 -38.20 8.31
N GLY A 104 -3.20 -37.44 7.93
CA GLY A 104 -3.33 -36.83 6.59
C GLY A 104 -3.12 -37.79 5.40
N VAL A 105 -2.96 -37.26 4.19
CA VAL A 105 -2.65 -38.05 2.99
C VAL A 105 -1.43 -37.49 2.28
N SER A 106 -0.51 -38.39 1.91
CA SER A 106 0.67 -38.04 1.13
C SER A 106 0.31 -37.71 -0.32
N ILE A 107 0.77 -36.56 -0.81
CA ILE A 107 0.66 -36.15 -2.20
C ILE A 107 1.57 -37.00 -3.07
N VAL A 108 1.09 -37.35 -4.26
CA VAL A 108 1.82 -38.14 -5.26
C VAL A 108 2.22 -37.23 -6.41
N GLU A 109 3.46 -37.37 -6.89
CA GLU A 109 3.95 -36.59 -8.02
C GLU A 109 3.09 -36.79 -9.27
N GLY A 110 2.79 -35.68 -9.96
CA GLY A 110 1.93 -35.63 -11.13
C GLY A 110 0.44 -35.78 -10.83
N LYS A 111 0.04 -35.97 -9.56
CA LYS A 111 -1.35 -36.13 -9.14
C LYS A 111 -1.85 -34.89 -8.38
N SER A 112 -2.40 -33.96 -9.13
CA SER A 112 -2.94 -32.70 -8.65
C SER A 112 -4.30 -32.88 -7.95
N LEU A 113 -4.71 -31.88 -7.17
CA LEU A 113 -6.07 -31.80 -6.63
C LEU A 113 -6.59 -30.36 -6.67
N SER A 114 -7.91 -30.20 -6.77
CA SER A 114 -8.60 -28.93 -6.68
C SER A 114 -9.85 -29.07 -5.82
N ILE A 115 -9.95 -28.29 -4.76
CA ILE A 115 -11.13 -28.22 -3.90
C ILE A 115 -11.92 -26.97 -4.27
N ASN A 116 -13.08 -27.16 -4.89
CA ASN A 116 -14.06 -26.09 -5.08
C ASN A 116 -14.97 -26.02 -3.86
N GLY A 117 -14.83 -24.96 -3.05
CA GLY A 117 -15.55 -24.77 -1.81
C GLY A 117 -17.01 -24.35 -1.98
N ASN A 118 -17.41 -23.83 -3.15
CA ASN A 118 -18.77 -23.32 -3.40
C ASN A 118 -19.32 -22.34 -2.33
N GLY A 119 -18.44 -21.58 -1.69
CA GLY A 119 -18.76 -20.64 -0.61
C GLY A 119 -18.92 -21.28 0.77
N HIS A 120 -18.69 -22.59 0.92
CA HIS A 120 -18.81 -23.31 2.18
C HIS A 120 -17.60 -23.14 3.11
N MET A 121 -17.84 -23.45 4.39
CA MET A 121 -16.83 -23.44 5.43
C MET A 121 -16.05 -24.76 5.48
N LEU A 122 -14.72 -24.68 5.55
CA LEU A 122 -13.79 -25.78 5.74
C LEU A 122 -13.09 -25.65 7.10
N TYR A 123 -13.38 -26.58 8.00
CA TYR A 123 -12.87 -26.56 9.36
C TYR A 123 -11.62 -27.44 9.50
N LEU A 124 -10.45 -26.83 9.70
CA LEU A 124 -9.16 -27.53 9.78
C LEU A 124 -8.75 -27.79 11.24
N ASP A 125 -9.41 -28.76 11.88
CA ASP A 125 -8.94 -29.36 13.15
C ASP A 125 -9.73 -30.62 13.52
N THR A 126 -9.30 -31.27 14.59
CA THR A 126 -10.04 -32.28 15.36
C THR A 126 -10.94 -31.67 16.44
N ASP A 127 -10.65 -30.44 16.91
CA ASP A 127 -11.49 -29.70 17.87
C ASP A 127 -12.63 -28.99 17.12
N THR A 128 -13.87 -29.31 17.49
CA THR A 128 -15.09 -28.71 16.93
C THR A 128 -15.56 -27.46 17.69
N ASN A 129 -14.92 -27.15 18.82
CA ASN A 129 -15.23 -26.00 19.67
C ASN A 129 -14.12 -24.93 19.70
N TYR A 130 -12.97 -25.18 19.08
CA TYR A 130 -11.84 -24.26 18.91
C TYR A 130 -11.31 -23.62 20.20
N THR A 131 -11.51 -24.27 21.34
CA THR A 131 -11.02 -23.79 22.65
C THR A 131 -9.59 -24.24 22.94
N THR A 132 -9.13 -25.30 22.26
CA THR A 132 -7.79 -25.85 22.42
C THR A 132 -7.19 -26.06 21.04
N ALA A 133 -6.00 -25.52 20.77
CA ALA A 133 -5.37 -25.73 19.47
C ALA A 133 -5.09 -27.23 19.23
N GLY A 134 -5.29 -27.68 17.98
CA GLY A 134 -4.89 -29.00 17.56
C GLY A 134 -3.39 -29.20 17.75
N SER A 135 -3.00 -29.95 18.78
CA SER A 135 -1.62 -30.09 19.25
C SER A 135 -0.58 -30.27 18.13
N GLY A 136 0.19 -29.22 17.86
CA GLY A 136 1.37 -29.18 17.01
C GLY A 136 2.26 -28.03 17.48
N SER A 137 3.58 -28.23 17.54
CA SER A 137 4.51 -27.15 17.88
C SER A 137 4.76 -26.30 16.64
N GLY A 138 4.80 -24.98 16.81
CA GLY A 138 5.37 -24.05 15.82
C GLY A 138 6.79 -24.44 15.40
N ALA A 139 7.27 -23.90 14.28
CA ALA A 139 8.52 -24.30 13.63
C ALA A 139 9.74 -24.37 14.57
N GLY A 140 10.63 -25.34 14.31
CA GLY A 140 11.90 -25.55 15.03
C GLY A 140 12.20 -27.00 15.45
N GLY A 141 11.19 -27.87 15.54
CA GLY A 141 11.46 -29.27 15.94
C GLY A 141 10.27 -30.16 16.26
N GLY A 142 9.05 -29.85 15.82
CA GLY A 142 7.92 -30.73 16.12
C GLY A 142 6.77 -30.76 15.12
N THR A 143 5.69 -31.36 15.60
CA THR A 143 4.61 -32.00 14.82
C THR A 143 3.79 -30.99 14.02
N ILE A 144 3.89 -31.04 12.68
CA ILE A 144 3.08 -30.22 11.76
C ILE A 144 1.80 -30.99 11.39
N ARG A 145 0.64 -30.33 11.29
CA ARG A 145 -0.67 -30.96 10.99
C ARG A 145 -1.22 -30.46 9.65
N GLY A 146 -1.99 -31.29 8.95
CA GLY A 146 -2.52 -30.94 7.63
C GLY A 146 -3.19 -32.13 6.94
N PRO A 147 -4.28 -31.90 6.18
CA PRO A 147 -4.98 -32.97 5.46
C PRO A 147 -4.16 -33.49 4.27
N PHE A 148 -3.51 -32.60 3.50
CA PHE A 148 -2.72 -32.96 2.33
C PHE A 148 -1.25 -32.61 2.51
N ARG A 149 -0.40 -33.64 2.54
CA ARG A 149 1.02 -33.52 2.90
C ARG A 149 1.91 -33.87 1.73
N VAL A 150 2.79 -32.96 1.36
CA VAL A 150 3.76 -33.18 0.31
C VAL A 150 4.98 -33.90 0.90
N PRO A 151 5.41 -35.03 0.31
CA PRO A 151 6.66 -35.69 0.71
C PRO A 151 7.84 -34.74 0.68
N ASN A 152 8.84 -34.98 1.53
CA ASN A 152 10.04 -34.14 1.61
C ASN A 152 10.79 -34.04 0.26
N ALA A 153 10.71 -35.07 -0.59
CA ALA A 153 11.36 -35.11 -1.91
C ALA A 153 10.44 -35.74 -2.98
N GLY A 154 10.68 -35.41 -4.24
CA GLY A 154 10.08 -36.08 -5.39
C GLY A 154 8.82 -35.44 -5.96
N VAL A 155 8.28 -34.38 -5.35
CA VAL A 155 7.14 -33.63 -5.91
C VAL A 155 7.61 -32.35 -6.58
N SER A 156 7.28 -32.15 -7.85
CA SER A 156 7.68 -30.97 -8.64
C SER A 156 6.59 -29.90 -8.68
N ASN A 157 6.90 -28.78 -9.31
CA ASN A 157 5.98 -27.66 -9.52
C ASN A 157 4.84 -27.96 -10.51
N SER A 158 4.91 -29.09 -11.22
CA SER A 158 3.81 -29.58 -12.06
C SER A 158 2.63 -30.12 -11.24
N THR A 159 2.89 -30.59 -10.02
CA THR A 159 1.84 -31.02 -9.09
C THR A 159 1.21 -29.82 -8.41
N THR A 160 -0.07 -29.59 -8.70
CA THR A 160 -0.82 -28.41 -8.23
C THR A 160 -1.88 -28.82 -7.19
N LEU A 161 -1.90 -28.14 -6.05
CA LEU A 161 -2.91 -28.29 -5.01
C LEU A 161 -3.66 -26.97 -4.89
N ALA A 162 -4.95 -26.98 -5.23
CA ALA A 162 -5.77 -25.78 -5.30
C ALA A 162 -6.94 -25.83 -4.33
N VAL A 163 -7.27 -24.69 -3.72
CA VAL A 163 -8.53 -24.45 -3.02
C VAL A 163 -9.16 -23.16 -3.53
N LYS A 164 -10.46 -23.21 -3.82
CA LYS A 164 -11.20 -22.14 -4.50
C LYS A 164 -12.51 -21.83 -3.81
N ASN A 165 -12.94 -20.57 -3.81
CA ASN A 165 -14.26 -20.13 -3.35
C ASN A 165 -14.66 -20.78 -2.00
N ALA A 166 -13.82 -20.61 -0.99
CA ALA A 166 -13.95 -21.31 0.29
C ALA A 166 -13.63 -20.38 1.46
N SER A 167 -14.34 -20.60 2.57
CA SER A 167 -13.97 -20.00 3.85
C SER A 167 -13.32 -21.08 4.73
N ILE A 168 -12.16 -20.81 5.31
CA ILE A 168 -11.35 -21.78 6.05
C ILE A 168 -11.15 -21.30 7.48
N THR A 169 -11.54 -22.12 8.45
CA THR A 169 -11.14 -21.93 9.85
C THR A 169 -9.90 -22.78 10.12
N ASN A 170 -8.74 -22.14 10.22
CA ASN A 170 -7.46 -22.81 10.43
C ASN A 170 -7.13 -22.89 11.93
N ASN A 171 -6.97 -24.11 12.48
CA ASN A 171 -6.57 -24.30 13.88
C ASN A 171 -5.42 -25.33 14.00
N ILE A 172 -4.55 -25.33 12.99
CA ILE A 172 -3.41 -26.24 12.85
C ILE A 172 -2.21 -25.47 12.30
N THR A 173 -0.99 -25.97 12.56
CA THR A 173 0.23 -25.48 11.92
C THR A 173 0.45 -26.23 10.61
N GLY A 174 0.47 -25.52 9.48
CA GLY A 174 0.78 -26.09 8.16
C GLY A 174 -0.32 -25.92 7.10
N GLY A 175 -1.52 -25.51 7.49
CA GLY A 175 -2.61 -25.21 6.57
C GLY A 175 -3.25 -26.43 5.90
N ILE A 176 -4.09 -26.16 4.90
CA ILE A 176 -4.78 -27.18 4.09
C ILE A 176 -3.79 -28.00 3.25
N PHE A 177 -2.74 -27.35 2.76
CA PHE A 177 -1.65 -27.96 1.99
C PHE A 177 -0.33 -27.71 2.71
N GLN A 178 0.45 -28.76 2.91
CA GLN A 178 1.70 -28.68 3.64
C GLN A 178 2.86 -29.22 2.80
N SER A 179 3.88 -28.41 2.54
CA SER A 179 5.16 -28.83 1.96
C SER A 179 6.31 -28.34 2.82
N ALA A 180 6.95 -29.27 3.51
CA ALA A 180 7.98 -29.00 4.50
C ALA A 180 9.28 -29.75 4.19
N GLY A 181 10.41 -29.18 4.60
CA GLY A 181 11.71 -29.83 4.68
C GLY A 181 12.66 -29.53 3.52
N THR A 182 13.86 -30.12 3.62
CA THR A 182 15.03 -29.83 2.78
C THR A 182 15.19 -30.77 1.57
N GLY A 183 14.28 -31.73 1.38
CA GLY A 183 14.40 -32.75 0.33
C GLY A 183 14.10 -32.28 -1.10
N GLY A 184 13.73 -31.00 -1.28
CA GLY A 184 13.63 -30.36 -2.58
C GLY A 184 12.28 -30.47 -3.28
N SER A 185 11.24 -31.02 -2.64
CA SER A 185 9.87 -30.96 -3.20
C SER A 185 9.40 -29.52 -3.38
N ALA A 186 8.89 -29.19 -4.56
CA ALA A 186 8.54 -27.83 -4.97
C ALA A 186 7.13 -27.72 -5.60
N PRO A 187 6.07 -28.16 -4.90
CA PRO A 187 4.70 -28.14 -5.42
C PRO A 187 4.17 -26.73 -5.66
N THR A 188 3.12 -26.62 -6.47
CA THR A 188 2.38 -25.35 -6.65
C THR A 188 1.11 -25.37 -5.80
N PHE A 189 0.97 -24.42 -4.88
CA PHE A 189 -0.24 -24.20 -4.10
C PHE A 189 -1.02 -23.03 -4.70
N VAL A 190 -2.33 -23.19 -4.87
CA VAL A 190 -3.22 -22.18 -5.42
C VAL A 190 -4.34 -21.88 -4.44
N TYR A 191 -4.54 -20.60 -4.17
CA TYR A 191 -5.65 -20.07 -3.40
C TYR A 191 -6.42 -19.08 -4.28
N GLU A 192 -7.71 -19.34 -4.50
CA GLU A 192 -8.56 -18.50 -5.35
C GLU A 192 -9.85 -18.15 -4.61
N ASP A 193 -10.14 -16.87 -4.43
CA ASP A 193 -11.33 -16.40 -3.73
C ASP A 193 -11.53 -17.05 -2.33
N VAL A 194 -10.45 -17.15 -1.54
CA VAL A 194 -10.51 -17.76 -0.21
C VAL A 194 -10.50 -16.75 0.94
N THR A 195 -11.22 -17.05 2.00
CA THR A 195 -11.06 -16.37 3.30
C THR A 195 -10.56 -17.35 4.33
N VAL A 196 -9.43 -17.08 4.97
CA VAL A 196 -8.87 -17.90 6.04
C VAL A 196 -8.88 -17.12 7.34
N THR A 197 -9.35 -17.75 8.43
CA THR A 197 -9.34 -17.16 9.78
C THR A 197 -8.82 -18.18 10.78
N ASN A 198 -7.99 -17.77 11.73
CA ASN A 198 -7.54 -18.67 12.78
C ASN A 198 -8.70 -19.05 13.72
N GLY A 199 -8.75 -20.33 14.13
CA GLY A 199 -9.78 -20.86 15.02
C GLY A 199 -9.50 -20.49 16.47
N ALA A 200 -8.44 -21.08 17.05
CA ALA A 200 -8.05 -20.75 18.41
C ALA A 200 -7.44 -19.35 18.51
N PRO A 201 -7.68 -18.64 19.63
CA PRO A 201 -7.20 -17.27 19.81
C PRO A 201 -5.68 -17.14 19.90
N ARG A 202 -4.94 -18.21 20.23
CA ARG A 202 -3.52 -18.09 20.60
C ARG A 202 -2.61 -19.14 19.99
N ALA A 203 -3.09 -20.01 19.11
CA ALA A 203 -2.26 -21.09 18.56
C ALA A 203 -2.85 -21.62 17.25
N GLY A 204 -2.03 -22.34 16.47
CA GLY A 204 -2.45 -23.00 15.24
C GLY A 204 -3.00 -22.07 14.17
N ALA A 205 -2.51 -20.83 14.08
CA ALA A 205 -3.06 -19.81 13.19
C ALA A 205 -2.43 -19.83 11.78
N GLN A 206 -1.23 -20.39 11.63
CA GLN A 206 -0.45 -20.41 10.40
C GLN A 206 -1.15 -21.16 9.24
N PRO A 207 -1.59 -20.45 8.19
CA PRO A 207 -2.43 -21.04 7.14
C PRO A 207 -1.66 -21.64 5.97
N ILE A 208 -0.37 -21.30 5.79
CA ILE A 208 0.41 -21.73 4.62
C ILE A 208 1.80 -22.20 5.03
N ARG A 209 2.20 -23.36 4.51
CA ARG A 209 3.59 -23.85 4.56
C ARG A 209 4.04 -24.45 3.24
N ASN A 210 4.95 -23.76 2.55
CA ASN A 210 5.57 -24.27 1.32
C ASN A 210 7.03 -23.84 1.22
N ASP A 211 7.95 -24.69 1.65
CA ASP A 211 9.36 -24.31 1.83
C ASP A 211 10.07 -24.02 0.49
N ASN A 212 9.77 -24.78 -0.57
CA ASN A 212 10.53 -24.76 -1.83
C ASN A 212 9.71 -24.55 -3.12
N GLY A 213 8.38 -24.61 -3.03
CA GLY A 213 7.47 -24.52 -4.18
C GLY A 213 6.96 -23.11 -4.47
N LYS A 214 5.82 -23.05 -5.17
CA LYS A 214 5.10 -21.81 -5.50
C LYS A 214 3.82 -21.69 -4.68
N ILE A 215 3.48 -20.48 -4.28
CA ILE A 215 2.17 -20.13 -3.71
C ILE A 215 1.59 -19.04 -4.61
N LEU A 216 0.43 -19.33 -5.21
CA LEU A 216 -0.23 -18.45 -6.17
C LEU A 216 -1.60 -18.02 -5.63
N PHE A 217 -1.89 -16.72 -5.72
CA PHE A 217 -3.17 -16.14 -5.33
C PHE A 217 -3.92 -15.60 -6.54
N TYR A 218 -5.18 -15.98 -6.69
CA TYR A 218 -6.09 -15.51 -7.74
C TYR A 218 -7.37 -14.93 -7.12
N GLY A 219 -8.00 -13.98 -7.80
CA GLY A 219 -9.24 -13.38 -7.31
C GLY A 219 -9.04 -12.61 -5.99
N THR A 220 -10.01 -12.71 -5.08
CA THR A 220 -10.02 -11.97 -3.81
C THR A 220 -9.75 -12.88 -2.62
N ASN A 221 -8.53 -12.83 -2.08
CA ASN A 221 -8.13 -13.65 -0.94
C ASN A 221 -7.99 -12.80 0.33
N THR A 222 -8.42 -13.33 1.48
CA THR A 222 -8.26 -12.69 2.79
C THR A 222 -7.71 -13.68 3.80
N PHE A 223 -6.65 -13.31 4.51
CA PHE A 223 -6.05 -14.09 5.60
C PHE A 223 -6.12 -13.29 6.90
N ASN A 224 -6.86 -13.80 7.88
CA ASN A 224 -7.01 -13.21 9.21
C ASN A 224 -6.24 -14.07 10.21
N ILE A 225 -5.12 -13.54 10.70
CA ILE A 225 -4.20 -14.21 11.62
C ILE A 225 -4.07 -13.33 12.85
N GLN A 226 -4.99 -13.52 13.80
CA GLN A 226 -5.26 -12.53 14.82
C GLN A 226 -5.16 -13.13 16.22
N GLN A 227 -4.17 -12.67 16.99
CA GLN A 227 -4.07 -13.08 18.38
C GLN A 227 -5.29 -12.56 19.16
N ASP A 228 -5.82 -13.41 20.01
CA ASP A 228 -7.09 -13.23 20.72
C ASP A 228 -8.29 -12.97 19.78
N ASN A 229 -8.19 -13.36 18.50
CA ASN A 229 -9.19 -13.15 17.45
C ASN A 229 -9.59 -11.67 17.28
N ASN A 230 -8.64 -10.77 17.50
CA ASN A 230 -8.88 -9.33 17.44
C ASN A 230 -7.63 -8.59 16.95
N MET A 231 -7.72 -7.94 15.78
CA MET A 231 -6.65 -7.12 15.19
C MET A 231 -6.06 -6.04 16.10
N THR A 232 -6.80 -5.54 17.09
CA THR A 232 -6.30 -4.50 17.99
C THR A 232 -5.50 -5.04 19.16
N SER A 233 -5.47 -6.37 19.36
CA SER A 233 -4.72 -6.99 20.44
C SER A 233 -3.21 -6.72 20.28
N VAL A 234 -2.58 -6.32 21.37
CA VAL A 234 -1.13 -6.11 21.45
C VAL A 234 -0.57 -6.87 22.63
N GLY A 235 0.63 -7.42 22.50
CA GLY A 235 1.25 -8.30 23.48
C GLY A 235 1.86 -9.55 22.87
N LEU A 236 2.51 -10.31 23.73
CA LEU A 236 3.10 -11.62 23.44
C LEU A 236 2.13 -12.72 23.89
N THR A 237 0.93 -12.75 23.32
CA THR A 237 -0.15 -13.68 23.74
C THR A 237 -0.34 -14.85 22.80
N GLY A 238 -0.08 -14.67 21.50
CA GLY A 238 0.01 -15.75 20.54
C GLY A 238 1.14 -16.72 20.87
N ALA A 239 1.02 -17.98 20.48
CA ALA A 239 2.09 -18.95 20.57
C ALA A 239 3.15 -18.65 19.51
N ASP A 240 4.40 -18.72 19.93
CA ASP A 240 5.59 -18.54 19.08
C ASP A 240 5.61 -19.55 17.91
N ASN A 241 6.00 -19.07 16.74
CA ASN A 241 6.07 -19.78 15.46
C ASN A 241 4.76 -20.42 14.98
N GLN A 242 3.61 -19.81 15.28
CA GLN A 242 2.29 -20.35 14.92
C GLN A 242 1.36 -19.32 14.28
N GLY A 243 1.78 -18.06 14.18
CA GLY A 243 0.99 -16.94 13.69
C GLY A 243 1.59 -16.26 12.47
N GLU A 244 2.45 -16.92 11.71
CA GLU A 244 2.93 -16.43 10.42
C GLU A 244 1.87 -16.62 9.34
N TRP A 245 1.85 -15.71 8.37
CA TRP A 245 1.04 -15.91 7.17
C TRP A 245 1.62 -17.03 6.32
N ILE A 246 2.92 -16.96 6.07
CA ILE A 246 3.64 -17.93 5.27
C ILE A 246 4.89 -18.34 6.04
N GLN A 247 5.00 -19.64 6.31
CA GLN A 247 6.31 -20.26 6.56
C GLN A 247 6.82 -20.92 5.28
N GLY A 248 8.11 -20.75 5.01
CA GLY A 248 8.69 -21.03 3.72
C GLY A 248 8.44 -19.88 2.75
N GLY A 249 8.09 -20.19 1.50
CA GLY A 249 7.81 -19.17 0.49
C GLY A 249 9.05 -18.82 -0.33
N LYS A 250 9.54 -19.80 -1.09
CA LYS A 250 10.51 -19.55 -2.16
C LYS A 250 9.94 -18.60 -3.22
N TRP A 251 8.67 -18.80 -3.56
CA TRP A 251 7.95 -18.02 -4.57
C TRP A 251 6.50 -17.80 -4.15
N VAL A 252 6.12 -16.54 -4.00
CA VAL A 252 4.76 -16.10 -3.66
C VAL A 252 4.32 -15.08 -4.68
N GLU A 253 3.15 -15.27 -5.27
CA GLU A 253 2.69 -14.49 -6.41
C GLU A 253 1.20 -14.19 -6.28
N VAL A 254 0.85 -12.90 -6.27
CA VAL A 254 -0.53 -12.46 -6.48
C VAL A 254 -0.71 -12.26 -7.98
N VAL A 255 -1.37 -13.23 -8.61
CA VAL A 255 -1.51 -13.31 -10.08
C VAL A 255 -2.63 -12.41 -10.57
N THR A 256 -3.75 -12.37 -9.85
CA THR A 256 -4.91 -11.52 -10.18
C THR A 256 -5.63 -11.06 -8.93
N GLY A 257 -6.40 -9.98 -9.05
CA GLY A 257 -7.28 -9.50 -8.00
C GLY A 257 -6.52 -8.93 -6.79
N THR A 258 -6.97 -9.26 -5.58
CA THR A 258 -6.42 -8.69 -4.34
C THR A 258 -6.23 -9.76 -3.29
N THR A 259 -5.03 -9.82 -2.71
CA THR A 259 -4.77 -10.64 -1.53
C THR A 259 -4.54 -9.74 -0.32
N THR A 260 -5.34 -9.93 0.73
CA THR A 260 -5.27 -9.16 1.97
C THR A 260 -4.81 -10.04 3.12
N LEU A 261 -3.79 -9.59 3.84
CA LEU A 261 -3.37 -10.13 5.13
C LEU A 261 -3.76 -9.17 6.24
N ASN A 262 -4.51 -9.66 7.22
CA ASN A 262 -4.80 -8.98 8.47
C ASN A 262 -4.10 -9.76 9.58
N GLN A 263 -3.00 -9.21 10.12
CA GLN A 263 -2.20 -9.92 11.11
C GLN A 263 -1.89 -9.06 12.34
N ASN A 264 -2.08 -9.67 13.51
CA ASN A 264 -1.41 -9.29 14.73
C ASN A 264 -1.01 -10.51 15.54
N TRP A 265 0.28 -10.71 15.69
CA TRP A 265 0.84 -11.85 16.40
C TRP A 265 2.21 -11.47 16.94
N GLY A 266 2.28 -11.11 18.22
CA GLY A 266 3.44 -10.38 18.75
C GLY A 266 4.75 -11.16 18.66
N TYR A 267 4.73 -12.49 18.76
CA TYR A 267 5.94 -13.31 18.60
C TYR A 267 6.38 -13.49 17.16
N ASP A 268 5.47 -13.30 16.20
CA ASP A 268 5.67 -13.75 14.83
C ASP A 268 5.68 -12.59 13.83
N GLN A 269 6.15 -12.93 12.64
CA GLN A 269 6.24 -12.07 11.47
C GLN A 269 5.24 -12.53 10.41
N PRO A 270 4.87 -11.68 9.44
CA PRO A 270 4.11 -12.12 8.27
C PRO A 270 4.81 -13.26 7.52
N TYR A 271 6.12 -13.15 7.40
CA TYR A 271 6.89 -13.99 6.49
C TYR A 271 8.10 -14.59 7.19
N TYR A 272 8.11 -15.92 7.32
CA TYR A 272 9.21 -16.67 7.92
C TYR A 272 9.75 -17.66 6.90
N THR A 273 10.96 -17.41 6.43
CA THR A 273 11.59 -18.27 5.45
C THR A 273 12.72 -19.11 6.01
N TYR A 274 12.82 -20.35 5.53
CA TYR A 274 13.92 -21.26 5.85
C TYR A 274 13.93 -22.41 4.82
N TYR A 275 15.05 -23.12 4.66
CA TYR A 275 15.21 -24.32 3.83
C TYR A 275 14.96 -24.18 2.30
N ASN A 276 15.23 -23.01 1.73
CA ASN A 276 15.34 -22.78 0.28
C ASN A 276 16.62 -21.99 -0.11
N ASN A 277 16.62 -21.26 -1.22
CA ASN A 277 17.83 -20.57 -1.71
C ASN A 277 17.54 -19.26 -2.45
N SER A 278 16.33 -18.73 -2.29
CA SER A 278 15.88 -17.48 -2.91
C SER A 278 14.46 -17.20 -2.46
N HIS A 279 14.07 -15.93 -2.42
CA HIS A 279 12.69 -15.54 -2.19
C HIS A 279 12.22 -14.55 -3.24
N THR A 280 11.01 -14.77 -3.74
CA THR A 280 10.33 -13.82 -4.60
C THR A 280 8.92 -13.61 -4.10
N MET A 281 8.60 -12.36 -3.80
CA MET A 281 7.23 -11.89 -3.61
C MET A 281 6.87 -11.07 -4.83
N LYS A 282 5.95 -11.58 -5.64
CA LYS A 282 5.52 -10.98 -6.90
C LYS A 282 4.07 -10.53 -6.80
N VAL A 283 3.79 -9.34 -7.31
CA VAL A 283 2.43 -8.84 -7.55
C VAL A 283 2.34 -8.56 -9.03
N ASP A 284 1.56 -9.35 -9.76
CA ASP A 284 1.42 -9.22 -11.20
C ASP A 284 0.78 -7.90 -11.61
N ASP A 285 0.91 -7.57 -12.90
CA ASP A 285 0.36 -6.35 -13.47
C ASP A 285 -1.12 -6.20 -13.10
N SER A 286 -1.49 -5.03 -12.56
CA SER A 286 -2.84 -4.68 -12.08
C SER A 286 -3.36 -5.48 -10.87
N ALA A 287 -2.59 -6.38 -10.28
CA ALA A 287 -2.94 -7.09 -9.05
C ALA A 287 -2.57 -6.27 -7.79
N GLN A 288 -3.12 -6.67 -6.63
CA GLN A 288 -2.91 -5.96 -5.37
C GLN A 288 -2.58 -6.91 -4.21
N LEU A 289 -1.57 -6.55 -3.42
CA LEU A 289 -1.25 -7.15 -2.14
C LEU A 289 -1.43 -6.12 -1.03
N VAL A 290 -2.19 -6.46 0.00
CA VAL A 290 -2.44 -5.56 1.13
C VAL A 290 -2.10 -6.26 2.43
N TRP A 291 -1.20 -5.67 3.22
CA TRP A 291 -0.86 -6.13 4.56
C TRP A 291 -1.34 -5.11 5.59
N ASN A 292 -2.41 -5.43 6.30
CA ASN A 292 -2.86 -4.70 7.48
C ASN A 292 -2.21 -5.34 8.71
N LEU A 293 -1.19 -4.68 9.25
CA LEU A 293 -0.35 -5.24 10.31
C LEU A 293 -0.49 -4.45 11.59
N ASN A 294 -0.58 -5.14 12.72
CA ASN A 294 -0.47 -4.56 14.05
C ASN A 294 0.33 -5.50 14.92
N ASP A 295 1.23 -5.00 15.78
CA ASP A 295 2.02 -5.82 16.72
C ASP A 295 2.61 -7.12 16.14
N THR A 296 3.62 -6.98 15.29
CA THR A 296 4.42 -8.09 14.74
C THR A 296 5.85 -8.00 15.26
N TYR A 297 6.56 -9.12 15.31
CA TYR A 297 7.93 -9.16 15.81
C TYR A 297 8.90 -8.39 14.90
N CYS A 298 8.91 -8.76 13.62
CA CYS A 298 9.60 -8.09 12.51
C CYS A 298 8.73 -8.18 11.24
N MET A 299 9.22 -7.70 10.10
CA MET A 299 8.51 -7.86 8.81
C MET A 299 8.86 -9.17 8.13
N TYR A 300 10.09 -9.63 8.34
CA TYR A 300 10.66 -10.76 7.63
C TYR A 300 11.71 -11.43 8.51
N TYR A 301 11.58 -12.75 8.66
CA TYR A 301 12.51 -13.58 9.41
C TYR A 301 13.08 -14.64 8.48
N ASP A 302 14.40 -14.80 8.48
CA ASP A 302 15.08 -15.90 7.80
C ASP A 302 16.18 -16.47 8.70
N ASP A 303 16.11 -17.74 9.12
CA ASP A 303 17.16 -18.41 9.91
C ASP A 303 17.96 -19.46 9.12
N GLY A 304 17.91 -19.39 7.80
CA GLY A 304 18.83 -20.11 6.96
C GLY A 304 18.34 -20.18 5.53
N ASN A 305 19.07 -19.50 4.63
CA ASN A 305 19.06 -19.58 3.16
C ASN A 305 20.18 -18.74 2.53
N SER A 306 20.92 -19.27 1.54
CA SER A 306 21.87 -18.49 0.75
C SER A 306 21.26 -18.12 -0.61
N GLY A 307 20.87 -16.86 -0.82
CA GLY A 307 20.43 -16.36 -2.12
C GLY A 307 19.59 -15.08 -2.08
N PRO A 308 19.14 -14.57 -3.24
CA PRO A 308 18.53 -13.25 -3.37
C PRO A 308 17.08 -13.22 -2.88
N MET A 309 16.70 -12.11 -2.26
CA MET A 309 15.30 -11.76 -1.98
C MET A 309 14.83 -10.68 -2.97
N VAL A 310 13.68 -10.89 -3.59
CA VAL A 310 13.10 -10.00 -4.59
C VAL A 310 11.65 -9.67 -4.24
N TRP A 311 11.33 -8.38 -4.18
CA TRP A 311 9.96 -7.88 -4.22
C TRP A 311 9.73 -7.30 -5.61
N ASP A 312 8.85 -7.91 -6.39
CA ASP A 312 8.58 -7.58 -7.78
C ASP A 312 7.12 -7.12 -7.94
N ILE A 313 6.92 -5.81 -8.04
CA ILE A 313 5.59 -5.20 -8.14
C ILE A 313 5.43 -4.78 -9.60
N GLY A 314 4.49 -5.40 -10.31
CA GLY A 314 4.25 -5.20 -11.73
C GLY A 314 3.69 -3.82 -12.11
N ASN A 315 3.38 -3.65 -13.39
CA ASN A 315 2.79 -2.42 -13.90
C ASN A 315 1.36 -2.25 -13.40
N ASN A 316 0.99 -1.04 -12.98
CA ASN A 316 -0.32 -0.75 -12.37
C ASN A 316 -0.65 -1.61 -11.14
N ALA A 317 0.32 -2.37 -10.61
CA ALA A 317 0.17 -3.22 -9.44
C ALA A 317 0.38 -2.41 -8.16
N ALA A 318 -0.14 -2.92 -7.04
CA ALA A 318 0.04 -2.28 -5.74
C ALA A 318 0.46 -3.27 -4.65
N PHE A 319 1.43 -2.88 -3.83
CA PHE A 319 1.71 -3.50 -2.56
C PHE A 319 1.60 -2.45 -1.44
N ASP A 320 0.54 -2.54 -0.64
CA ASP A 320 0.29 -1.63 0.48
C ASP A 320 0.50 -2.35 1.82
N ILE A 321 1.41 -1.84 2.64
CA ILE A 321 1.61 -2.27 4.03
C ILE A 321 1.10 -1.17 4.95
N LYS A 322 -0.07 -1.42 5.55
CA LYS A 322 -0.79 -0.53 6.47
C LYS A 322 -0.53 -0.98 7.91
N GLY A 323 0.63 -0.58 8.43
CA GLY A 323 1.05 -0.87 9.80
C GLY A 323 0.68 0.20 10.82
N THR A 324 0.77 -0.16 12.10
CA THR A 324 0.61 0.73 13.26
C THR A 324 1.96 1.07 13.91
N ALA A 325 1.92 1.85 14.99
CA ALA A 325 3.08 2.09 15.86
C ALA A 325 3.73 0.78 16.40
N ALA A 326 2.97 -0.32 16.48
CA ALA A 326 3.41 -1.60 17.02
C ALA A 326 3.93 -2.58 15.95
N THR A 327 3.75 -2.29 14.66
CA THR A 327 4.21 -3.17 13.57
C THR A 327 5.74 -3.24 13.53
N ALA A 328 6.28 -4.46 13.53
CA ALA A 328 7.72 -4.75 13.57
C ALA A 328 8.46 -4.11 14.77
N ALA A 329 7.79 -3.97 15.93
CA ALA A 329 8.28 -3.15 17.04
C ALA A 329 9.14 -3.87 18.07
N ARG A 330 9.17 -5.19 18.03
CA ARG A 330 9.84 -5.98 19.07
C ARG A 330 11.28 -6.28 18.71
N TYR A 331 11.58 -6.47 17.42
CA TYR A 331 12.96 -6.58 16.98
C TYR A 331 13.60 -5.20 16.79
N SER A 332 14.61 -4.91 17.62
CA SER A 332 15.33 -3.63 17.57
C SER A 332 16.20 -3.48 16.31
N GLY A 333 16.58 -4.58 15.67
CA GLY A 333 17.41 -4.60 14.47
C GLY A 333 16.63 -4.51 13.15
N GLY A 334 15.37 -4.08 13.18
CA GLY A 334 14.69 -3.62 11.97
C GLY A 334 13.68 -4.58 11.35
N TRP A 335 13.49 -4.46 10.04
CA TRP A 335 12.51 -5.24 9.29
C TRP A 335 12.93 -6.69 9.08
N PHE A 336 14.22 -6.92 8.93
CA PHE A 336 14.82 -8.18 8.50
C PHE A 336 15.59 -8.82 9.66
N TYR A 337 15.06 -9.90 10.24
CA TYR A 337 15.71 -10.64 11.33
C TYR A 337 16.43 -11.90 10.83
N ALA A 338 17.60 -12.18 11.43
CA ALA A 338 18.47 -13.35 11.18
C ALA A 338 18.88 -13.62 9.72
N VAL A 339 18.62 -12.66 8.81
CA VAL A 339 18.59 -12.91 7.37
C VAL A 339 19.89 -13.49 6.82
N ALA A 340 19.79 -14.71 6.31
CA ALA A 340 20.86 -15.40 5.60
C ALA A 340 20.87 -15.03 4.09
N ASN A 341 19.78 -14.46 3.56
CA ASN A 341 19.74 -13.96 2.18
C ASN A 341 20.92 -13.05 1.84
N ASN A 342 21.36 -13.12 0.58
CA ASN A 342 22.60 -12.48 0.16
C ASN A 342 22.42 -11.06 -0.41
N SER A 343 21.18 -10.68 -0.71
CA SER A 343 20.80 -9.42 -1.35
C SER A 343 19.30 -9.19 -1.25
N TRP A 344 18.87 -7.94 -1.45
CA TRP A 344 17.47 -7.56 -1.55
C TRP A 344 17.25 -6.62 -2.73
N THR A 345 16.30 -6.96 -3.60
CA THR A 345 15.88 -6.09 -4.70
C THR A 345 14.39 -5.79 -4.58
N VAL A 346 14.03 -4.53 -4.71
CA VAL A 346 12.65 -4.06 -4.87
C VAL A 346 12.51 -3.48 -6.26
N ASN A 347 11.59 -4.01 -7.05
CA ASN A 347 11.19 -3.47 -8.34
C ASN A 347 9.75 -2.97 -8.25
N ILE A 348 9.52 -1.74 -8.72
CA ILE A 348 8.19 -1.16 -8.87
C ILE A 348 8.04 -0.80 -10.34
N GLY A 349 7.13 -1.51 -11.03
CA GLY A 349 6.81 -1.33 -12.43
C GLY A 349 6.14 0.01 -12.72
N ASN A 350 5.86 0.25 -13.99
CA ASN A 350 5.30 1.53 -14.44
C ASN A 350 3.87 1.71 -13.89
N ASN A 351 3.57 2.91 -13.38
CA ASN A 351 2.34 3.22 -12.64
C ASN A 351 2.08 2.29 -11.43
N GLY A 352 3.07 1.49 -11.03
CA GLY A 352 2.99 0.62 -9.86
C GLY A 352 3.10 1.40 -8.56
N ARG A 353 2.79 0.75 -7.44
CA ARG A 353 2.81 1.37 -6.12
C ARG A 353 3.38 0.44 -5.05
N LEU A 354 4.28 0.98 -4.25
CA LEU A 354 4.66 0.45 -2.94
C LEU A 354 4.41 1.51 -1.89
N ALA A 355 3.51 1.26 -0.94
CA ALA A 355 3.30 2.17 0.18
C ALA A 355 3.42 1.41 1.50
N VAL A 356 4.38 1.78 2.33
CA VAL A 356 4.68 1.10 3.58
C VAL A 356 4.61 2.09 4.73
N THR A 357 3.73 1.83 5.69
CA THR A 357 3.70 2.50 6.98
C THR A 357 3.97 1.49 8.09
N THR A 358 4.99 1.70 8.92
CA THR A 358 5.32 0.83 10.06
C THR A 358 5.83 1.66 11.24
N GLY A 359 5.76 1.15 12.48
CA GLY A 359 6.12 1.92 13.67
C GLY A 359 7.25 1.39 14.54
N GLY A 360 7.76 0.20 14.22
CA GLY A 360 8.59 -0.55 15.13
C GLY A 360 10.03 -0.80 14.70
N GLY A 361 10.25 -0.97 13.40
CA GLY A 361 11.52 -1.42 12.83
C GLY A 361 12.05 -0.42 11.79
N ARG A 362 13.36 -0.17 11.84
CA ARG A 362 14.07 0.54 10.76
C ARG A 362 14.32 -0.44 9.60
N ILE A 363 14.51 0.06 8.39
CA ILE A 363 14.95 -0.76 7.26
C ILE A 363 16.45 -1.01 7.41
N ASN A 364 16.83 -2.23 7.81
CA ASN A 364 18.21 -2.64 8.01
C ASN A 364 18.86 -3.16 6.72
N VAL A 365 19.52 -2.28 5.98
CA VAL A 365 20.14 -2.65 4.68
C VAL A 365 21.47 -3.39 4.82
N ASN A 366 22.00 -3.52 6.04
CA ASN A 366 23.16 -4.35 6.36
C ASN A 366 22.80 -5.76 6.87
N GLY A 367 21.52 -6.13 6.83
CA GLY A 367 21.05 -7.43 7.32
C GLY A 367 21.39 -8.62 6.42
N PHE A 368 21.92 -8.38 5.22
CA PHE A 368 22.11 -9.41 4.19
C PHE A 368 23.54 -9.97 4.17
N THR A 369 23.68 -11.28 4.10
CA THR A 369 24.99 -11.96 4.04
C THR A 369 25.60 -11.92 2.62
N GLY A 370 26.79 -12.47 2.41
CA GLY A 370 27.35 -12.60 1.05
C GLY A 370 27.59 -11.26 0.34
N THR A 371 26.83 -10.98 -0.73
CA THR A 371 27.02 -9.74 -1.52
C THR A 371 26.58 -8.48 -0.78
N GLY A 372 25.59 -8.61 0.12
CA GLY A 372 24.99 -7.49 0.85
C GLY A 372 24.28 -6.47 -0.03
N VAL A 373 24.02 -6.78 -1.30
CA VAL A 373 23.51 -5.79 -2.27
C VAL A 373 22.03 -5.48 -2.03
N VAL A 374 21.69 -4.20 -1.93
CA VAL A 374 20.32 -3.71 -1.80
C VAL A 374 19.98 -2.77 -2.94
N LYS A 375 18.91 -3.04 -3.69
CA LYS A 375 18.50 -2.22 -4.84
C LYS A 375 17.03 -1.87 -4.79
N TRP A 376 16.70 -0.59 -4.97
CA TRP A 376 15.32 -0.14 -5.16
C TRP A 376 15.19 0.49 -6.54
N ASN A 377 14.41 -0.13 -7.41
CA ASN A 377 14.18 0.33 -8.78
C ASN A 377 12.73 0.80 -8.89
N VAL A 378 12.54 2.08 -9.18
CA VAL A 378 11.23 2.71 -9.27
C VAL A 378 11.00 3.17 -10.71
N GLY A 379 10.04 2.55 -11.39
CA GLY A 379 9.71 2.83 -12.78
C GLY A 379 8.88 4.09 -13.00
N GLN A 380 8.50 4.30 -14.26
CA GLN A 380 7.85 5.52 -14.73
C GLN A 380 6.45 5.67 -14.12
N ASN A 381 6.13 6.89 -13.68
CA ASN A 381 4.88 7.23 -13.01
C ASN A 381 4.56 6.37 -11.77
N ALA A 382 5.50 5.55 -11.30
CA ALA A 382 5.31 4.72 -10.13
C ALA A 382 5.35 5.56 -8.84
N THR A 383 4.84 4.99 -7.76
CA THR A 383 4.75 5.66 -6.47
C THR A 383 5.41 4.83 -5.38
N LEU A 384 6.32 5.43 -4.62
CA LEU A 384 6.94 4.84 -3.43
C LEU A 384 6.69 5.71 -2.21
N LEU A 385 6.08 5.14 -1.16
CA LEU A 385 6.04 5.73 0.18
C LEU A 385 6.70 4.78 1.17
N LEU A 386 7.72 5.24 1.87
CA LEU A 386 8.25 4.58 3.07
C LEU A 386 8.07 5.52 4.25
N ASN A 387 7.14 5.18 5.13
CA ASN A 387 6.70 6.01 6.25
C ASN A 387 6.93 5.28 7.58
N ASN A 388 7.81 5.83 8.42
CA ASN A 388 8.14 5.26 9.71
C ASN A 388 7.52 6.07 10.86
N LEU A 389 6.64 5.43 11.62
CA LEU A 389 5.99 5.98 12.82
C LEU A 389 6.88 5.88 14.07
N LYS A 390 8.02 5.16 14.00
CA LYS A 390 8.96 5.04 15.11
C LYS A 390 9.57 6.40 15.42
N THR A 391 9.41 6.87 16.65
CA THR A 391 9.99 8.14 17.13
C THR A 391 11.47 8.05 17.50
N SER A 392 12.04 6.84 17.49
CA SER A 392 13.45 6.58 17.79
C SER A 392 14.21 6.03 16.57
N GLY A 393 15.25 6.75 16.16
CA GLY A 393 16.16 6.32 15.10
C GLY A 393 15.71 6.60 13.68
N SER A 394 16.56 6.27 12.72
CA SER A 394 16.35 6.61 11.30
C SER A 394 15.46 5.61 10.55
N LEU A 395 14.89 6.02 9.42
CA LEU A 395 14.09 5.12 8.56
C LEU A 395 14.95 3.99 8.00
N VAL A 396 16.11 4.31 7.43
CA VAL A 396 17.05 3.37 6.83
C VAL A 396 18.35 3.36 7.63
N TYR A 397 18.92 2.19 7.89
CA TYR A 397 20.20 2.08 8.59
C TYR A 397 21.06 0.91 8.12
N GLY A 398 22.36 1.00 8.41
CA GLY A 398 23.36 -0.03 8.09
C GLY A 398 24.02 0.20 6.74
N ASN A 399 25.28 -0.23 6.61
CA ASN A 399 26.05 -0.08 5.37
C ASN A 399 25.78 -1.27 4.41
N PRO A 400 25.18 -1.05 3.23
CA PRO A 400 24.94 -2.13 2.28
C PRO A 400 26.21 -2.44 1.45
N GLY A 401 26.17 -3.58 0.76
CA GLY A 401 27.25 -4.06 -0.12
C GLY A 401 27.45 -3.20 -1.37
N ALA A 402 28.63 -3.31 -2.00
CA ALA A 402 28.95 -2.56 -3.21
C ALA A 402 28.00 -2.92 -4.37
N GLY A 403 27.54 -1.90 -5.11
CA GLY A 403 26.55 -2.07 -6.19
C GLY A 403 25.10 -1.95 -5.73
N SER A 404 24.87 -1.53 -4.48
CA SER A 404 23.56 -1.14 -3.98
C SER A 404 23.14 0.24 -4.49
N GLY A 405 21.88 0.63 -4.31
CA GLY A 405 21.39 1.97 -4.66
C GLY A 405 19.89 2.07 -4.91
N ILE A 406 19.44 3.29 -5.16
CA ILE A 406 18.06 3.63 -5.52
C ILE A 406 18.08 4.23 -6.93
N THR A 407 17.30 3.66 -7.85
CA THR A 407 17.12 4.17 -9.21
C THR A 407 15.71 4.70 -9.38
N LEU A 408 15.60 5.95 -9.78
CA LEU A 408 14.35 6.67 -10.01
C LEU A 408 14.23 6.99 -11.50
N ASP A 409 13.46 6.20 -12.24
CA ASP A 409 13.21 6.39 -13.68
C ASP A 409 11.88 7.10 -13.91
N ASP A 410 11.87 8.43 -13.76
CA ASP A 410 10.67 9.28 -13.82
C ASP A 410 9.45 8.78 -13.00
N PRO A 411 9.62 8.38 -11.73
CA PRO A 411 8.48 8.05 -10.87
C PRO A 411 7.59 9.26 -10.67
N LYS A 412 6.29 9.02 -10.43
CA LYS A 412 5.35 10.10 -10.09
C LYS A 412 5.78 10.78 -8.79
N VAL A 413 6.07 9.98 -7.77
CA VAL A 413 6.57 10.45 -6.47
C VAL A 413 7.26 9.32 -5.70
N VAL A 414 8.40 9.64 -5.10
CA VAL A 414 9.08 8.81 -4.10
C VAL A 414 9.23 9.62 -2.83
N THR A 415 8.63 9.16 -1.75
CA THR A 415 8.62 9.83 -0.46
C THR A 415 9.16 8.92 0.64
N LEU A 416 10.17 9.42 1.34
CA LEU A 416 10.77 8.81 2.51
C LEU A 416 10.47 9.70 3.72
N ASN A 417 9.80 9.16 4.72
CA ASN A 417 9.32 9.90 5.88
C ASN A 417 9.57 9.15 7.19
N THR A 418 9.93 9.86 8.25
CA THR A 418 10.13 9.27 9.58
C THR A 418 9.77 10.23 10.70
N LEU A 419 9.05 9.75 11.71
CA LEU A 419 8.86 10.48 12.97
C LEU A 419 10.14 10.51 13.84
N GLY A 420 11.10 9.64 13.52
CA GLY A 420 12.30 9.40 14.31
C GLY A 420 13.43 10.42 14.10
N GLY A 421 14.65 9.93 13.91
CA GLY A 421 15.87 10.72 13.77
C GLY A 421 15.97 11.40 12.41
N SER A 422 16.44 10.66 11.40
CA SER A 422 16.59 11.10 10.01
C SER A 422 16.11 10.02 9.05
N VAL A 423 15.91 10.33 7.77
CA VAL A 423 15.60 9.32 6.77
C VAL A 423 16.75 8.31 6.64
N PHE A 424 17.99 8.78 6.46
CA PHE A 424 19.18 7.94 6.37
C PHE A 424 20.05 8.07 7.62
N ASP A 425 20.34 6.93 8.26
CA ASP A 425 21.33 6.86 9.33
C ASP A 425 22.75 7.13 8.79
N PRO A 426 23.67 7.70 9.58
CA PRO A 426 25.04 7.95 9.13
C PRO A 426 25.81 6.74 8.63
N THR A 427 25.43 5.55 9.06
CA THR A 427 26.04 4.30 8.60
C THR A 427 25.67 3.91 7.17
N VAL A 428 24.54 4.40 6.62
CA VAL A 428 23.99 3.95 5.32
C VAL A 428 24.93 4.20 4.15
N ASN A 429 25.74 5.25 4.23
CA ASN A 429 26.57 5.68 3.12
C ASN A 429 28.02 5.94 3.54
N SER A 430 28.49 5.34 4.62
CA SER A 430 29.89 5.44 5.07
C SER A 430 30.89 4.94 4.02
N SER A 431 30.48 4.03 3.14
CA SER A 431 31.26 3.53 2.00
C SER A 431 30.76 3.99 0.63
N ASN A 432 29.81 4.93 0.59
CA ASN A 432 29.18 5.43 -0.64
C ASN A 432 28.49 4.37 -1.51
N ASN A 433 28.02 3.29 -0.90
CA ASN A 433 27.44 2.14 -1.59
C ASN A 433 25.94 2.23 -1.84
N PHE A 434 25.25 3.29 -1.38
CA PHE A 434 23.79 3.45 -1.55
C PHE A 434 23.44 4.80 -2.20
N PRO A 435 23.87 5.04 -3.45
CA PRO A 435 23.55 6.24 -4.22
C PRO A 435 22.08 6.27 -4.64
N ILE A 436 21.59 7.48 -4.94
CA ILE A 436 20.30 7.75 -5.55
C ILE A 436 20.54 8.30 -6.94
N THR A 437 20.05 7.60 -7.96
CA THR A 437 20.17 8.00 -9.36
C THR A 437 18.80 8.43 -9.88
N ILE A 438 18.70 9.68 -10.31
CA ILE A 438 17.51 10.26 -10.93
C ILE A 438 17.73 10.29 -12.44
N ALA A 439 16.95 9.50 -13.16
CA ALA A 439 16.98 9.37 -14.61
C ALA A 439 15.76 10.05 -15.27
N GLY A 440 15.66 9.93 -16.60
CA GLY A 440 14.53 10.42 -17.37
C GLY A 440 14.51 11.95 -17.53
N ASN A 441 13.31 12.52 -17.44
CA ASN A 441 13.05 13.96 -17.48
C ASN A 441 13.50 14.67 -16.18
N GLY A 442 13.68 13.92 -15.09
CA GLY A 442 14.16 14.41 -13.81
C GLY A 442 13.04 14.67 -12.82
N LEU A 443 13.42 14.98 -11.58
CA LEU A 443 12.46 15.12 -10.47
C LEU A 443 12.72 16.39 -9.68
N ARG A 444 11.65 17.01 -9.17
CA ARG A 444 11.75 18.03 -8.12
C ARG A 444 12.19 17.38 -6.82
N THR A 445 12.69 18.19 -5.90
CA THR A 445 13.06 17.72 -4.56
C THR A 445 12.48 18.61 -3.50
N HIS A 446 11.92 17.99 -2.47
CA HIS A 446 11.53 18.64 -1.23
C HIS A 446 12.10 17.86 -0.06
N THR A 447 12.82 18.55 0.83
CA THR A 447 13.26 17.94 2.09
C THR A 447 12.92 18.83 3.27
N SER A 448 12.63 18.20 4.41
CA SER A 448 12.31 18.88 5.65
C SER A 448 12.89 18.14 6.85
N THR A 449 13.26 18.89 7.88
CA THR A 449 13.59 18.34 9.21
C THR A 449 12.34 17.99 10.02
N THR A 450 11.16 18.35 9.50
CA THR A 450 9.85 17.96 10.05
C THR A 450 9.24 16.85 9.20
N ALA A 451 8.68 15.85 9.87
CA ALA A 451 8.01 14.76 9.18
C ALA A 451 6.65 15.22 8.63
N ALA A 452 6.25 14.70 7.48
CA ALA A 452 4.88 14.85 7.00
C ALA A 452 3.94 13.92 7.78
N VAL A 453 2.68 14.32 7.88
CA VAL A 453 1.60 13.49 8.42
C VAL A 453 0.85 12.87 7.25
N PHE A 454 0.71 11.54 7.26
CA PHE A 454 -0.03 10.79 6.25
C PHE A 454 -1.26 10.15 6.88
N ASP A 455 -2.37 10.14 6.14
CA ASP A 455 -3.50 9.27 6.44
C ASP A 455 -3.13 7.83 6.09
N ALA A 456 -3.26 6.91 7.05
CA ALA A 456 -2.96 5.50 6.87
C ALA A 456 -3.91 4.79 5.88
N ASN A 457 -5.10 5.36 5.64
CA ASN A 457 -6.09 4.79 4.72
C ASN A 457 -5.93 5.27 3.28
N LEU A 458 -5.43 6.49 3.10
CA LEU A 458 -5.25 7.12 1.79
C LEU A 458 -4.06 8.10 1.83
N PRO A 459 -2.82 7.63 1.61
CA PRO A 459 -1.66 8.50 1.67
C PRO A 459 -1.70 9.52 0.53
N ASP A 460 -1.94 10.78 0.87
CA ASP A 460 -1.75 11.92 -0.02
C ASP A 460 -0.26 12.26 -0.12
N LEU A 461 0.32 11.96 -1.27
CA LEU A 461 1.73 12.17 -1.56
C LEU A 461 1.98 13.48 -2.33
N VAL A 462 0.94 14.23 -2.66
CA VAL A 462 1.05 15.46 -3.44
C VAL A 462 1.02 16.68 -2.52
N THR A 463 0.08 16.75 -1.59
CA THR A 463 -0.09 17.93 -0.72
C THR A 463 1.14 18.26 0.13
N PRO A 464 1.88 17.28 0.72
CA PRO A 464 3.13 17.59 1.42
C PRO A 464 4.17 18.28 0.53
N ASN A 465 4.14 18.01 -0.78
CA ASN A 465 5.04 18.58 -1.77
C ASN A 465 4.57 19.93 -2.33
N GLN A 466 3.51 20.54 -1.81
CA GLN A 466 3.02 21.87 -2.23
C GLN A 466 3.39 22.98 -1.24
N ASN A 467 3.80 22.62 -0.03
CA ASN A 467 3.97 23.54 1.08
C ASN A 467 5.15 23.17 1.96
N ASN A 468 5.72 24.18 2.64
CA ASN A 468 6.71 23.93 3.68
C ASN A 468 6.07 23.16 4.85
N LEU A 469 6.72 22.09 5.28
CA LEU A 469 6.47 21.41 6.54
C LEU A 469 7.12 22.14 7.71
N SER A 470 8.23 22.85 7.45
CA SER A 470 8.93 23.67 8.44
C SER A 470 9.62 24.89 7.84
N THR A 471 10.00 25.84 8.69
CA THR A 471 10.88 26.94 8.27
C THR A 471 12.26 26.38 7.94
N GLY A 472 12.74 26.60 6.72
CA GLY A 472 14.05 26.10 6.27
C GLY A 472 13.99 24.79 5.50
N ASP A 473 12.82 24.36 5.06
CA ASP A 473 12.69 23.30 4.06
C ASP A 473 13.52 23.60 2.82
N ILE A 474 14.16 22.56 2.29
CA ILE A 474 15.01 22.66 1.11
C ILE A 474 14.20 22.23 -0.09
N TRP A 475 14.21 23.07 -1.13
CA TRP A 475 13.51 22.82 -2.38
C TRP A 475 14.45 22.94 -3.56
N TYR A 476 14.29 22.03 -4.50
CA TYR A 476 14.95 22.10 -5.80
C TYR A 476 13.95 21.87 -6.92
N ARG A 477 14.18 22.57 -8.03
CA ARG A 477 13.51 22.33 -9.31
C ARG A 477 13.86 20.95 -9.86
N GLN A 478 13.35 20.63 -11.04
CA GLN A 478 13.56 19.32 -11.65
C GLN A 478 15.05 19.10 -11.95
N ASN A 479 15.62 18.00 -11.47
CA ASN A 479 17.00 17.62 -11.74
C ASN A 479 17.12 16.14 -12.11
N THR A 480 18.14 15.82 -12.90
CA THR A 480 18.64 14.46 -13.16
C THR A 480 20.06 14.32 -12.61
N GLY A 481 20.54 13.08 -12.47
CA GLY A 481 21.90 12.79 -12.05
C GLY A 481 21.94 11.95 -10.77
N THR A 482 23.01 12.08 -9.99
CA THR A 482 23.25 11.18 -8.85
C THR A 482 23.50 11.96 -7.56
N ILE A 483 22.88 11.49 -6.48
CA ILE A 483 23.16 11.93 -5.12
C ILE A 483 23.79 10.75 -4.38
N THR A 484 24.86 11.00 -3.64
CA THR A 484 25.57 9.97 -2.89
C THR A 484 25.82 10.46 -1.47
N GLY A 485 26.14 9.56 -0.54
CA GLY A 485 26.57 10.00 0.80
C GLY A 485 25.46 10.47 1.76
N LEU A 486 24.16 10.33 1.47
CA LEU A 486 23.03 10.97 2.21
C LEU A 486 22.85 10.61 3.70
N GLY A 487 23.76 9.86 4.32
CA GLY A 487 23.88 9.72 5.78
C GLY A 487 25.22 10.22 6.35
N ALA A 488 26.28 10.24 5.54
CA ALA A 488 27.65 10.52 5.97
C ALA A 488 28.21 11.77 5.24
N ASN A 489 29.01 11.54 4.18
CA ASN A 489 29.65 12.59 3.39
C ASN A 489 28.87 12.80 2.09
N ALA A 490 27.73 13.49 2.21
CA ALA A 490 26.82 13.72 1.09
C ALA A 490 27.46 14.54 -0.03
N SER A 491 27.25 14.10 -1.28
CA SER A 491 27.64 14.81 -2.49
C SER A 491 26.59 14.62 -3.58
N SER A 492 26.52 15.56 -4.51
CA SER A 492 25.61 15.48 -5.65
C SER A 492 26.32 15.87 -6.94
N ALA A 493 25.90 15.23 -8.02
CA ALA A 493 26.19 15.57 -9.40
C ALA A 493 24.86 15.64 -10.15
N LEU A 494 24.16 16.75 -9.96
CA LEU A 494 22.82 16.99 -10.51
C LEU A 494 22.83 18.09 -11.57
N VAL A 495 21.95 17.96 -12.55
CA VAL A 495 21.74 18.92 -13.65
C VAL A 495 20.24 19.23 -13.76
N PRO A 496 19.83 20.50 -13.97
CA PRO A 496 20.68 21.68 -14.12
C PRO A 496 21.17 22.30 -12.81
N ASN A 497 20.58 21.95 -11.67
CA ASN A 497 20.92 22.54 -10.38
C ASN A 497 21.60 21.51 -9.49
N ASN A 498 22.87 21.77 -9.14
CA ASN A 498 23.56 20.94 -8.17
C ASN A 498 23.28 21.40 -6.74
N TYR A 499 23.19 20.47 -5.79
CA TYR A 499 22.93 20.84 -4.40
C TYR A 499 24.16 21.50 -3.78
N SER A 500 23.94 22.54 -2.98
CA SER A 500 25.02 23.17 -2.22
C SER A 500 25.49 22.26 -1.07
N SER A 501 26.73 22.45 -0.61
CA SER A 501 27.25 21.72 0.57
C SER A 501 26.41 21.97 1.84
N ALA A 502 25.78 23.14 1.95
CA ALA A 502 24.90 23.47 3.07
C ALA A 502 23.58 22.68 2.99
N ASP A 503 22.98 22.59 1.80
CA ASP A 503 21.74 21.84 1.58
C ASP A 503 21.96 20.34 1.78
N LEU A 504 23.05 19.79 1.23
CA LEU A 504 23.45 18.40 1.46
C LEU A 504 23.67 18.11 2.94
N THR A 505 24.19 19.10 3.70
CA THR A 505 24.33 18.96 5.15
C THR A 505 22.98 18.94 5.86
N GLY A 506 22.04 19.79 5.46
CA GLY A 506 20.66 19.80 5.97
C GLY A 506 19.89 18.53 5.62
N MET A 507 20.07 17.98 4.43
CA MET A 507 19.40 16.73 4.01
C MET A 507 19.76 15.52 4.88
N LYS A 508 20.96 15.48 5.49
CA LYS A 508 21.36 14.39 6.40
C LYS A 508 20.49 14.30 7.65
N THR A 509 19.92 15.43 8.08
CA THR A 509 19.03 15.51 9.25
C THR A 509 17.56 15.56 8.86
N ALA A 510 17.25 15.41 7.56
CA ALA A 510 15.88 15.44 7.08
C ALA A 510 15.08 14.25 7.62
N LYS A 511 13.86 14.53 8.06
CA LYS A 511 12.83 13.55 8.43
C LYS A 511 11.89 13.24 7.29
N TYR A 512 11.80 14.16 6.32
CA TYR A 512 11.04 14.03 5.11
C TYR A 512 11.94 14.32 3.91
N ILE A 513 11.98 13.41 2.94
CA ILE A 513 12.64 13.60 1.66
C ILE A 513 11.70 13.08 0.57
N SER A 514 11.45 13.90 -0.43
CA SER A 514 10.58 13.56 -1.55
C SER A 514 11.19 13.97 -2.87
N TRP A 515 11.14 13.05 -3.84
CA TRP A 515 11.42 13.31 -5.25
C TRP A 515 10.15 13.08 -6.04
N TYR A 516 9.69 14.08 -6.80
CA TYR A 516 8.37 14.04 -7.42
C TYR A 516 8.36 14.71 -8.79
N GLN A 517 7.45 14.25 -9.64
CA GLN A 517 7.19 14.90 -10.92
C GLN A 517 6.59 16.30 -10.72
N PRO A 518 6.95 17.27 -11.56
CA PRO A 518 6.38 18.61 -11.51
C PRO A 518 4.83 18.61 -11.63
N ILE A 519 4.12 19.40 -10.81
CA ILE A 519 2.65 19.42 -10.73
C ILE A 519 2.01 20.33 -11.80
N GLY A 520 2.79 21.20 -12.44
CA GLY A 520 2.31 22.14 -13.46
C GLY A 520 1.80 23.47 -12.88
N PHE A 521 0.84 24.10 -13.56
CA PHE A 521 0.27 25.39 -13.13
C PHE A 521 -0.93 25.21 -12.19
N TRP A 522 -1.05 26.11 -11.23
CA TRP A 522 -2.20 26.14 -10.33
C TRP A 522 -2.40 27.54 -9.71
N MET A 523 -3.55 27.73 -9.06
CA MET A 523 -3.86 28.92 -8.27
C MET A 523 -4.40 28.49 -6.89
N ASP A 524 -3.90 29.11 -5.82
CA ASP A 524 -4.33 28.82 -4.46
C ASP A 524 -5.46 29.75 -4.06
N ALA A 525 -6.72 29.32 -4.21
CA ALA A 525 -7.85 30.12 -3.79
C ALA A 525 -7.87 30.36 -2.27
N ALA A 526 -7.36 29.43 -1.45
CA ALA A 526 -7.40 29.53 0.01
C ALA A 526 -6.38 30.54 0.55
N LYS A 527 -5.27 30.75 -0.16
CA LYS A 527 -4.27 31.78 0.17
C LYS A 527 -4.43 33.07 -0.63
N SER A 528 -5.36 33.11 -1.57
CA SER A 528 -5.66 34.30 -2.36
C SER A 528 -6.81 35.10 -1.74
N SER A 529 -6.66 36.42 -1.69
CA SER A 529 -7.69 37.37 -1.35
C SER A 529 -7.79 38.41 -2.46
N MET A 530 -8.61 38.11 -3.48
CA MET A 530 -8.76 38.99 -4.65
C MET A 530 -10.08 39.77 -4.67
N ALA A 531 -10.99 39.47 -3.75
CA ALA A 531 -12.21 40.27 -3.57
C ALA A 531 -11.84 41.68 -3.10
N ARG A 532 -12.55 42.69 -3.62
CA ARG A 532 -12.25 44.08 -3.32
C ARG A 532 -13.51 44.91 -3.12
N SER A 533 -13.52 45.70 -2.06
CA SER A 533 -14.57 46.67 -1.76
C SER A 533 -14.10 48.09 -2.07
N PHE A 534 -15.05 48.98 -2.35
CA PHE A 534 -14.80 50.38 -2.68
C PHE A 534 -15.76 51.28 -1.92
N ASN A 535 -15.26 52.38 -1.37
CA ASN A 535 -16.06 53.42 -0.77
C ASN A 535 -16.23 54.57 -1.78
N ILE A 536 -17.45 54.74 -2.29
CA ILE A 536 -17.81 55.78 -3.26
C ILE A 536 -18.61 56.85 -2.53
N SER A 537 -18.23 58.12 -2.68
CA SER A 537 -19.00 59.24 -2.15
C SER A 537 -19.82 59.92 -3.24
N LEU A 538 -21.07 60.26 -2.92
CA LEU A 538 -21.92 61.10 -3.77
C LEU A 538 -21.66 62.60 -3.57
N ASN A 539 -20.86 62.98 -2.56
CA ASN A 539 -20.41 64.34 -2.36
C ASN A 539 -19.18 64.62 -3.25
N PRO A 540 -19.26 65.54 -4.23
CA PRO A 540 -18.13 65.83 -5.13
C PRO A 540 -16.91 66.43 -4.42
N ASN A 541 -17.07 66.90 -3.17
CA ASN A 541 -15.98 67.48 -2.39
C ASN A 541 -15.16 66.44 -1.60
N ASP A 542 -15.60 65.18 -1.56
CA ASP A 542 -14.88 64.12 -0.87
C ASP A 542 -13.75 63.55 -1.76
N SER A 543 -12.74 62.92 -1.14
CA SER A 543 -11.60 62.32 -1.86
C SER A 543 -12.01 61.24 -2.89
N ASN A 544 -13.08 60.49 -2.59
CA ASN A 544 -13.70 59.53 -3.50
C ASN A 544 -15.06 60.03 -4.04
N GLY A 545 -15.20 61.35 -4.13
CA GLY A 545 -16.41 62.04 -4.58
C GLY A 545 -16.70 61.81 -6.05
N THR A 546 -17.99 61.68 -6.38
CA THR A 546 -18.49 61.61 -7.76
C THR A 546 -19.00 62.98 -8.21
N PRO A 547 -18.59 63.47 -9.41
CA PRO A 547 -19.02 64.77 -9.93
C PRO A 547 -20.55 64.91 -10.05
N ALA A 548 -21.10 66.05 -9.61
CA ALA A 548 -22.54 66.29 -9.63
C ALA A 548 -23.14 66.39 -11.05
N ASP A 549 -22.30 66.68 -12.05
CA ASP A 549 -22.67 66.69 -13.47
C ASP A 549 -22.75 65.28 -14.09
N SER A 550 -22.59 64.23 -13.28
CA SER A 550 -22.58 62.82 -13.71
C SER A 550 -21.43 62.44 -14.64
N SER A 551 -20.39 63.27 -14.73
CA SER A 551 -19.11 62.86 -15.32
C SER A 551 -18.43 61.81 -14.45
N TRP A 552 -17.45 61.10 -15.03
CA TRP A 552 -16.70 60.07 -14.31
C TRP A 552 -15.84 60.68 -13.20
N SER A 553 -15.84 60.05 -12.03
CA SER A 553 -14.92 60.39 -10.93
C SER A 553 -13.44 60.25 -11.32
N ASN A 554 -12.56 60.76 -10.45
CA ASN A 554 -11.17 60.29 -10.40
C ASN A 554 -11.12 58.79 -10.11
N LEU A 555 -9.97 58.16 -10.36
CA LEU A 555 -9.74 56.76 -10.01
C LEU A 555 -9.83 56.57 -8.49
N ILE A 556 -10.78 55.74 -8.06
CA ILE A 556 -11.01 55.37 -6.66
C ILE A 556 -10.22 54.10 -6.37
N ASN A 557 -9.41 54.17 -5.32
CA ASN A 557 -8.67 53.05 -4.77
C ASN A 557 -9.62 52.10 -4.01
N GLY A 558 -9.34 50.80 -4.01
CA GLY A 558 -10.10 49.89 -3.17
C GLY A 558 -9.59 49.84 -1.73
N ASN A 559 -10.44 49.35 -0.83
CA ASN A 559 -10.23 49.46 0.61
C ASN A 559 -9.24 48.43 1.18
N GLU A 560 -9.00 47.33 0.47
CA GLU A 560 -8.19 46.21 0.94
C GLU A 560 -7.04 45.90 -0.02
N THR A 561 -5.98 45.30 0.53
CA THR A 561 -4.88 44.70 -0.25
C THR A 561 -5.40 43.46 -0.97
N GLN A 562 -5.04 43.31 -2.25
CA GLN A 562 -5.29 42.08 -3.00
C GLN A 562 -4.06 41.18 -2.99
N THR A 563 -4.26 39.90 -2.72
CA THR A 563 -3.22 38.87 -2.74
C THR A 563 -3.63 37.73 -3.67
N LEU A 564 -2.81 37.42 -4.67
CA LEU A 564 -3.00 36.27 -5.56
C LEU A 564 -1.82 35.32 -5.41
N VAL A 565 -2.09 34.08 -5.02
CA VAL A 565 -1.09 33.01 -4.95
C VAL A 565 -1.29 32.08 -6.13
N VAL A 566 -0.24 31.94 -6.94
CA VAL A 566 -0.20 31.06 -8.10
C VAL A 566 1.01 30.15 -7.99
N GLY A 567 0.97 29.01 -8.68
CA GLY A 567 2.12 28.14 -8.81
C GLY A 567 2.53 27.91 -10.25
N ASP A 568 3.84 27.92 -10.49
CA ASP A 568 4.49 27.43 -11.70
C ASP A 568 5.40 26.27 -11.31
N ASP A 569 4.80 25.09 -11.17
CA ASP A 569 5.48 23.89 -10.76
C ASP A 569 5.85 23.01 -11.94
N ARG A 570 6.31 23.59 -13.05
CA ARG A 570 6.73 22.82 -14.24
C ARG A 570 8.18 22.34 -14.18
N GLY A 571 8.85 22.51 -13.04
CA GLY A 571 10.22 22.00 -12.82
C GLY A 571 11.32 22.79 -13.51
N GLN A 572 10.99 23.86 -14.23
CA GLN A 572 11.90 24.72 -15.00
C GLN A 572 11.95 26.14 -14.43
N ALA A 573 12.87 26.99 -14.92
CA ALA A 573 12.84 28.42 -14.61
C ALA A 573 11.48 29.04 -15.00
N PRO A 574 10.97 30.04 -14.26
CA PRO A 574 9.62 30.52 -14.50
C PRO A 574 9.53 31.20 -15.85
N ASN A 575 8.41 30.96 -16.53
CA ASN A 575 8.06 31.65 -17.76
C ASN A 575 6.54 31.65 -17.90
N PHE A 576 5.89 32.61 -17.23
CA PHE A 576 4.43 32.70 -17.21
C PHE A 576 3.93 34.15 -17.18
N ASN A 577 2.69 34.31 -17.63
CA ASN A 577 1.95 35.56 -17.60
C ASN A 577 0.67 35.39 -16.78
N LEU A 578 0.39 36.39 -15.95
CA LEU A 578 -0.86 36.53 -15.21
C LEU A 578 -1.73 37.57 -15.90
N SER A 579 -2.99 37.22 -16.13
CA SER A 579 -3.99 38.12 -16.69
C SER A 579 -5.24 38.17 -15.82
N VAL A 580 -5.93 39.31 -15.89
CA VAL A 580 -7.26 39.50 -15.34
C VAL A 580 -8.23 39.81 -16.49
N THR A 581 -9.40 39.20 -16.46
CA THR A 581 -10.49 39.44 -17.40
C THR A 581 -11.74 39.81 -16.63
N MET A 582 -12.38 40.93 -16.98
CA MET A 582 -13.69 41.24 -16.45
C MET A 582 -14.73 40.36 -17.12
N MET A 583 -15.44 39.55 -16.36
CA MET A 583 -16.47 38.65 -16.87
C MET A 583 -17.83 39.32 -16.91
N GLN A 584 -18.10 40.22 -15.97
CA GLN A 584 -19.41 40.86 -15.82
C GLN A 584 -19.27 42.21 -15.12
N ASN A 585 -19.98 43.22 -15.64
CA ASN A 585 -20.21 44.51 -14.99
C ASN A 585 -21.71 44.70 -14.74
N ASN A 586 -22.14 44.69 -13.48
CA ASN A 586 -23.56 44.88 -13.14
C ASN A 586 -24.01 46.34 -13.24
N PHE A 587 -23.07 47.27 -13.40
CA PHE A 587 -23.30 48.71 -13.42
C PHE A 587 -22.50 49.38 -14.55
N ALA A 588 -22.52 48.80 -15.76
CA ALA A 588 -21.68 49.25 -16.89
C ALA A 588 -21.83 50.75 -17.24
N ASP A 589 -23.00 51.34 -17.05
CA ASP A 589 -23.21 52.78 -17.31
C ASP A 589 -22.69 53.70 -16.20
N ASN A 590 -22.41 53.14 -15.01
CA ASN A 590 -22.14 53.87 -13.78
C ASN A 590 -20.80 53.56 -13.12
N ILE A 591 -20.17 52.42 -13.44
CA ILE A 591 -18.88 52.00 -12.89
C ILE A 591 -17.97 51.47 -14.02
N ASP A 592 -16.80 52.07 -14.15
CA ASP A 592 -15.71 51.58 -15.01
C ASP A 592 -14.58 51.02 -14.16
N TYR A 593 -13.98 49.91 -14.61
CA TYR A 593 -12.93 49.21 -13.88
C TYR A 593 -11.59 49.34 -14.59
N TYR A 594 -10.53 49.38 -13.79
CA TYR A 594 -9.16 49.50 -14.24
C TYR A 594 -8.25 48.58 -13.43
N TRP A 595 -7.19 48.07 -14.06
CA TRP A 595 -6.07 47.48 -13.37
C TRP A 595 -4.93 48.50 -13.28
N SER A 596 -4.53 48.84 -12.06
CA SER A 596 -3.40 49.70 -11.75
C SER A 596 -2.19 48.84 -11.40
N ASN A 597 -1.08 49.00 -12.12
CA ASN A 597 0.12 48.19 -11.91
C ASN A 597 0.75 48.46 -10.52
N PRO A 598 0.93 47.45 -9.64
CA PRO A 598 1.54 47.67 -8.32
C PRO A 598 2.98 48.19 -8.37
N GLY A 599 3.75 47.86 -9.40
CA GLY A 599 5.11 48.37 -9.61
C GLY A 599 5.15 49.79 -10.17
N ASN A 600 4.05 50.26 -10.77
CA ASN A 600 3.90 51.63 -11.27
C ASN A 600 2.42 52.05 -11.24
N PRO A 601 1.91 52.58 -10.11
CA PRO A 601 0.48 52.87 -9.94
C PRO A 601 -0.10 53.93 -10.90
N ALA A 602 0.75 54.66 -11.63
CA ALA A 602 0.33 55.58 -12.69
C ALA A 602 -0.08 54.85 -13.97
N ASP A 603 0.43 53.63 -14.21
CA ASP A 603 0.03 52.76 -15.32
C ASP A 603 -1.30 52.07 -15.00
N ASN A 604 -2.37 52.54 -15.65
CA ASN A 604 -3.74 52.07 -15.45
C ASN A 604 -4.31 51.56 -16.77
N LYS A 605 -4.72 50.29 -16.80
CA LYS A 605 -5.31 49.63 -17.97
C LYS A 605 -6.81 49.42 -17.76
N THR A 606 -7.64 49.79 -18.72
CA THR A 606 -9.09 49.56 -18.64
C THR A 606 -9.41 48.06 -18.62
N LEU A 607 -10.32 47.65 -17.74
CA LEU A 607 -10.86 46.30 -17.66
C LEU A 607 -12.25 46.26 -18.31
N GLY A 608 -12.30 46.14 -19.64
CA GLY A 608 -13.55 45.94 -20.37
C GLY A 608 -14.09 44.51 -20.22
N THR A 609 -15.41 44.33 -20.32
CA THR A 609 -16.01 42.98 -20.27
C THR A 609 -15.47 42.12 -21.42
N GLY A 610 -14.95 40.93 -21.09
CA GLY A 610 -14.31 40.00 -22.03
C GLY A 610 -12.88 40.35 -22.42
N LEU A 611 -12.34 41.50 -22.00
CA LEU A 611 -10.97 41.91 -22.32
C LEU A 611 -9.98 41.32 -21.31
N ALA A 612 -9.04 40.50 -21.79
CA ALA A 612 -7.94 40.00 -20.98
C ALA A 612 -6.81 41.04 -20.91
N VAL A 613 -6.42 41.40 -19.70
CA VAL A 613 -5.35 42.36 -19.43
C VAL A 613 -4.22 41.68 -18.67
N SER A 614 -3.00 41.72 -19.21
CA SER A 614 -1.81 41.23 -18.50
C SER A 614 -1.48 42.13 -17.31
N ILE A 615 -1.35 41.50 -16.14
CA ILE A 615 -1.11 42.13 -14.84
C ILE A 615 0.27 41.84 -14.27
N ALA A 616 0.90 40.75 -14.69
CA ALA A 616 2.29 40.42 -14.35
C ALA A 616 2.87 39.43 -15.35
N SER A 617 4.18 39.52 -15.62
CA SER A 617 4.95 38.54 -16.38
C SER A 617 6.18 38.17 -15.55
N VAL A 618 6.45 36.88 -15.40
CA VAL A 618 7.58 36.35 -14.63
C VAL A 618 8.39 35.43 -15.53
N THR A 619 9.63 35.85 -15.81
CA THR A 619 10.58 35.12 -16.68
C THR A 619 11.87 34.72 -15.94
N SER A 620 12.02 35.13 -14.67
CA SER A 620 13.19 34.82 -13.84
C SER A 620 12.86 34.90 -12.35
N ASP A 621 13.40 33.95 -11.57
CA ASP A 621 13.35 33.98 -10.10
C ASP A 621 14.21 35.07 -9.48
N THR A 622 15.24 35.55 -10.18
CA THR A 622 16.19 36.55 -9.67
C THR A 622 15.78 37.98 -10.02
N SER A 623 14.82 38.17 -10.91
CA SER A 623 14.35 39.47 -11.39
C SER A 623 12.84 39.56 -11.31
N LEU A 624 12.28 39.21 -10.15
CA LEU A 624 10.85 39.28 -9.89
C LEU A 624 10.38 40.75 -9.87
N PRO A 625 9.17 41.04 -10.39
CA PRO A 625 8.51 42.32 -10.11
C PRO A 625 8.47 42.57 -8.60
N SER A 626 8.67 43.81 -8.16
CA SER A 626 8.83 44.17 -6.74
C SER A 626 7.63 43.79 -5.84
N PHE A 627 6.47 43.55 -6.45
CA PHE A 627 5.23 43.17 -5.80
C PHE A 627 4.94 41.66 -5.86
N ILE A 628 5.88 40.87 -6.38
CA ILE A 628 5.81 39.40 -6.44
C ILE A 628 6.94 38.81 -5.61
N SER A 629 6.58 37.95 -4.66
CA SER A 629 7.55 37.12 -3.92
C SER A 629 7.45 35.67 -4.37
N MET A 630 8.55 34.94 -4.25
CA MET A 630 8.66 33.52 -4.60
C MET A 630 8.98 32.67 -3.36
N ALA A 631 8.45 31.44 -3.33
CA ALA A 631 8.81 30.42 -2.36
C ALA A 631 8.97 29.03 -3.02
N ASN A 632 9.56 28.09 -2.28
CA ASN A 632 9.66 26.67 -2.62
C ASN A 632 10.36 26.40 -3.96
N ALA A 633 11.52 27.04 -4.18
CA ALA A 633 12.27 27.00 -5.45
C ALA A 633 11.38 27.30 -6.66
N GLY A 634 10.60 28.37 -6.53
CA GLY A 634 9.68 28.89 -7.53
C GLY A 634 8.64 27.90 -7.99
N GLN A 635 8.13 27.12 -7.04
CA GLN A 635 6.83 26.48 -7.13
C GLN A 635 5.71 27.48 -6.83
N ASN A 636 5.91 28.40 -5.87
CA ASN A 636 4.90 29.33 -5.36
C ASN A 636 5.27 30.79 -5.65
N TYR A 637 4.34 31.55 -6.22
CA TYR A 637 4.46 32.99 -6.44
C TYR A 637 3.28 33.72 -5.81
N THR A 638 3.57 34.74 -5.00
CA THR A 638 2.55 35.57 -4.34
C THR A 638 2.61 36.98 -4.89
N LEU A 639 1.58 37.38 -5.62
CA LEU A 639 1.37 38.75 -6.09
C LEU A 639 0.61 39.54 -5.02
N THR A 640 1.15 40.68 -4.59
CA THR A 640 0.52 41.58 -3.61
C THR A 640 0.28 42.95 -4.23
N ALA A 641 -0.99 43.33 -4.40
CA ALA A 641 -1.38 44.66 -4.83
C ALA A 641 -1.93 45.45 -3.62
N PRO A 642 -1.24 46.49 -3.12
CA PRO A 642 -1.73 47.31 -2.02
C PRO A 642 -3.03 48.04 -2.37
N GLN A 643 -3.67 48.62 -1.35
CA GLN A 643 -4.90 49.44 -1.49
C GLN A 643 -4.79 50.51 -2.60
N THR A 644 -3.60 51.02 -2.89
CA THR A 644 -3.34 52.08 -3.88
C THR A 644 -3.09 51.59 -5.31
N SER A 645 -3.07 50.28 -5.58
CA SER A 645 -2.90 49.66 -6.91
C SER A 645 -3.79 48.42 -7.05
N GLY A 646 -3.72 47.64 -8.13
CA GLY A 646 -4.64 46.53 -8.44
C GLY A 646 -5.95 47.01 -9.06
N ILE A 647 -7.09 46.35 -8.79
CA ILE A 647 -8.40 46.80 -9.29
C ILE A 647 -8.78 48.16 -8.70
N LYS A 648 -9.03 49.13 -9.57
CA LYS A 648 -9.59 50.45 -9.26
C LYS A 648 -10.87 50.68 -10.04
N ILE A 649 -11.64 51.66 -9.61
CA ILE A 649 -12.88 52.04 -10.29
C ILE A 649 -12.94 53.54 -10.59
N LYS A 650 -13.75 53.89 -11.58
CA LYS A 650 -14.39 55.21 -11.66
C LYS A 650 -15.89 55.00 -11.49
N ALA A 651 -16.55 55.97 -10.88
CA ALA A 651 -17.99 55.93 -10.66
C ALA A 651 -18.65 57.25 -11.10
N LYS A 652 -19.92 57.18 -11.46
CA LYS A 652 -20.78 58.35 -11.68
C LYS A 652 -21.69 58.58 -10.49
N ASN A 653 -22.12 59.83 -10.30
CA ASN A 653 -23.06 60.21 -9.23
C ASN A 653 -24.47 59.60 -9.45
N THR A 654 -24.78 59.14 -10.67
CA THR A 654 -25.99 58.35 -10.97
C THR A 654 -26.00 56.96 -10.35
N LEU A 655 -24.89 56.52 -9.76
CA LEU A 655 -24.83 55.32 -8.93
C LEU A 655 -25.58 55.58 -7.62
N LEU A 656 -26.89 55.29 -7.58
CA LEU A 656 -27.72 55.33 -6.38
C LEU A 656 -27.04 54.57 -5.21
N THR A 657 -27.32 54.91 -3.95
CA THR A 657 -26.68 54.26 -2.78
C THR A 657 -26.84 52.73 -2.83
N GLN A 658 -25.71 52.02 -2.87
CA GLN A 658 -25.63 50.55 -2.84
C GLN A 658 -24.76 50.12 -1.64
N THR A 659 -25.16 49.08 -0.92
CA THR A 659 -24.36 48.52 0.19
C THR A 659 -24.29 47.01 0.04
N GLY A 660 -23.08 46.46 -0.04
CA GLY A 660 -22.87 45.01 -0.15
C GLY A 660 -23.27 44.38 -1.49
N THR A 661 -23.59 45.18 -2.51
CA THR A 661 -24.01 44.67 -3.83
C THR A 661 -22.81 44.27 -4.69
N PRO A 662 -22.74 43.02 -5.20
CA PRO A 662 -21.71 42.62 -6.16
C PRO A 662 -21.77 43.47 -7.44
N SER A 663 -20.71 44.22 -7.71
CA SER A 663 -20.69 45.21 -8.81
C SER A 663 -19.96 44.70 -10.06
N GLY A 664 -19.02 43.77 -9.92
CA GLY A 664 -18.30 43.18 -11.03
C GLY A 664 -17.68 41.83 -10.67
N THR A 665 -17.50 40.97 -11.68
CA THR A 665 -16.88 39.65 -11.56
C THR A 665 -15.63 39.58 -12.42
N PHE A 666 -14.54 39.08 -11.85
CA PHE A 666 -13.23 39.00 -12.51
C PHE A 666 -12.72 37.57 -12.52
N LYS A 667 -12.11 37.18 -13.63
CA LYS A 667 -11.39 35.91 -13.79
C LYS A 667 -9.90 36.20 -13.86
N TYR A 668 -9.12 35.49 -13.05
CA TYR A 668 -7.66 35.50 -13.12
C TYR A 668 -7.17 34.25 -13.85
N THR A 669 -6.16 34.40 -14.70
CA THR A 669 -5.59 33.29 -15.49
C THR A 669 -4.07 33.34 -15.43
N ILE A 670 -3.46 32.17 -15.26
CA ILE A 670 -2.03 31.94 -15.45
C ILE A 670 -1.85 31.19 -16.77
N ALA A 671 -0.92 31.64 -17.59
CA ALA A 671 -0.63 31.07 -18.89
C ALA A 671 0.88 30.91 -19.09
N ASP A 672 1.26 29.92 -19.91
CA ASP A 672 2.65 29.72 -20.32
C ASP A 672 3.14 30.86 -21.22
N GLY A 673 4.39 31.26 -21.03
CA GLY A 673 5.07 32.28 -21.82
C GLY A 673 4.89 33.71 -21.29
N PRO A 674 5.69 34.66 -21.79
CA PRO A 674 5.51 36.06 -21.49
C PRO A 674 4.23 36.61 -22.15
N ALA A 675 3.74 37.74 -21.61
CA ALA A 675 2.54 38.43 -22.06
C ALA A 675 2.54 38.86 -23.52
#